data_AF-A0A1S8L2M6-F1
#
_entry.id   AF-A0A1S8L2M6-F1
#
_cell.length_a   1.000
_cell.length_b   1.000
_cell.length_c   1.000
_cell.angle_alpha   90.00
_cell.angle_beta   90.00
_cell.angle_gamma   90.00
#
_symmetry.space_group_name_H-M   'P 1'
#
loop_
_entity.id
_entity.type
_entity.pdbx_description
1 polymer ?
#
loop_
_entity_poly.entity_id
_entity_poly.type
_entity_poly.pdbx_seq_one_letter_code
_entity_poly.pdbx_strand_id
1 'polypeptide(L)'
;MRKLKSKFLLSTLVCVMSFSVFSSSNTYKADTTDTTNVGVTYDAHVQNIGWQNPWVQDGMEAGTDGQALRVEAIKVKLTNAPEGAKILYQTHVQNIGWQNFVSNGEEAGTDGQALRIEAIRIKLENMPDYSVEYQAHVQNIGWQGWVSDGAEAGTDGQALRVEAIKIRIVKKVHPDSISINKSNETLKVGDTDNLSANFSPTNTTNQKVNWTSSDDKTVSVDSTGKITALAEGTANITATSVDGAKTASCFITVDKADPKIQYQTHVENIGWQSPVSNGEEAGTDGKSLRVEAFKINLLDVPNDAKIVYQAHVQNIGWQNPVSNNEEAGTDGKSLRVEAIKMHLENLPGYTVEYQAHVQNIGWQDWTREGQVAGTIGQSLRVEAIRIRLVKIVPVDSITLNKTKDTLNIGGTDTLTATVTPNNATDSTVSWTSSDNSKVSVDNNGKITALAAGNAIITASSSDGTKQTSCTVTVNNTINNPVTFSDKNLETVIRNTINKPTGTLYKSDVQNISSLDASKSNINDLNGIENLTALNTLYLKNNNISDITPLKSLLSLQNLYLSDNKITDLNALSGLTNLQRLELYNNTLSNTDGLKNLSNLDELDLSNTAISDLSTLRGLNKLETLNLSSNKTTDISSLGNLSNLNQLDLSNNQISDVSSLTTLTTLQNLTLDSNKITNIIPLVGLTKLQTLSLNSNGLKDISALKTLNNLTLLSLSNNEINDVSSLNTLINLKKLALNNNALTDISALNTLTNLQFLHLENNQISDISSLNKLNNLAYLYLTNNQINDVSSLGGLNNLNTLYLSSNKISNVDPLKTLSNLKILMLSSNNISSADQAALKTALQNCTIIY
;
A
#
# COMPACT_ATOMS: atom_id res chain seq x y z
N MET A 1 37.37 -7.46 -7.81
CA MET A 1 36.31 -8.26 -8.47
C MET A 1 35.08 -7.36 -8.60
N ARG A 2 34.84 -6.49 -9.59
CA ARG A 2 34.83 -6.49 -11.07
C ARG A 2 33.82 -7.45 -11.74
N LYS A 3 32.71 -6.83 -12.22
CA LYS A 3 31.96 -7.01 -13.48
C LYS A 3 30.52 -7.58 -13.43
N LEU A 4 29.58 -6.67 -13.70
CA LEU A 4 28.47 -6.70 -14.68
C LEU A 4 27.92 -8.06 -15.15
N LYS A 5 26.58 -8.19 -15.08
CA LYS A 5 25.72 -8.53 -16.23
C LYS A 5 24.36 -7.81 -16.14
N SER A 6 23.98 -7.18 -17.25
CA SER A 6 22.65 -6.63 -17.56
C SER A 6 21.78 -7.67 -18.28
N LYS A 7 20.45 -7.47 -18.24
CA LYS A 7 19.39 -7.76 -19.25
C LYS A 7 18.03 -7.66 -18.53
N PHE A 8 17.21 -6.62 -18.72
CA PHE A 8 16.23 -6.40 -19.81
C PHE A 8 15.49 -7.67 -20.26
N LEU A 9 14.18 -7.75 -19.95
CA LEU A 9 13.09 -8.25 -20.80
C LEU A 9 11.76 -7.92 -20.09
N LEU A 10 11.02 -6.90 -20.52
CA LEU A 10 9.91 -6.94 -21.49
C LEU A 10 8.67 -7.69 -20.97
N SER A 11 7.63 -6.89 -20.71
CA SER A 11 6.24 -7.27 -20.47
C SER A 11 5.65 -8.05 -21.64
N THR A 12 5.14 -9.24 -21.38
CA THR A 12 4.16 -9.90 -22.26
C THR A 12 3.07 -10.56 -21.43
N LEU A 13 1.86 -10.08 -21.73
CA LEU A 13 0.53 -10.53 -21.37
C LEU A 13 0.43 -12.07 -21.38
N VAL A 14 0.16 -12.70 -20.23
CA VAL A 14 -0.17 -14.12 -20.15
C VAL A 14 -1.62 -14.29 -20.58
N CYS A 15 -1.83 -14.56 -21.87
CA CYS A 15 -3.08 -15.10 -22.37
C CYS A 15 -3.12 -16.58 -21.98
N VAL A 16 -3.97 -16.92 -21.00
CA VAL A 16 -4.23 -18.31 -20.61
C VAL A 16 -5.00 -18.98 -21.74
N MET A 17 -4.30 -19.51 -22.73
CA MET A 17 -4.85 -20.57 -23.58
C MET A 17 -4.71 -21.87 -22.79
N SER A 18 -5.82 -22.33 -22.23
CA SER A 18 -5.99 -23.69 -21.77
C SER A 18 -5.83 -24.64 -22.97
N PHE A 19 -4.61 -25.09 -23.23
CA PHE A 19 -4.38 -26.33 -23.96
C PHE A 19 -4.77 -27.48 -23.04
N SER A 20 -6.07 -27.80 -23.01
CA SER A 20 -6.52 -29.13 -22.65
C SER A 20 -6.03 -30.08 -23.73
N VAL A 21 -4.83 -30.60 -23.54
CA VAL A 21 -4.39 -31.84 -24.20
C VAL A 21 -5.32 -32.91 -23.66
N PHE A 22 -6.46 -33.11 -24.33
CA PHE A 22 -7.26 -34.31 -24.15
C PHE A 22 -6.43 -35.47 -24.71
N SER A 23 -5.52 -36.01 -23.90
CA SER A 23 -5.20 -37.42 -24.03
C SER A 23 -6.48 -38.15 -23.68
N SER A 24 -7.26 -38.56 -24.69
CA SER A 24 -8.25 -39.60 -24.50
C SER A 24 -7.51 -40.90 -24.17
N SER A 25 -7.10 -41.03 -22.92
CA SER A 25 -6.85 -42.35 -22.35
C SER A 25 -8.19 -43.07 -22.39
N ASN A 26 -8.45 -43.79 -23.48
CA ASN A 26 -9.51 -44.78 -23.57
C ASN A 26 -9.18 -45.90 -22.58
N THR A 27 -9.35 -45.63 -21.29
CA THR A 27 -9.34 -46.62 -20.23
C THR A 27 -10.68 -47.34 -20.26
N TYR A 28 -10.90 -48.13 -21.31
CA TYR A 28 -11.94 -49.14 -21.29
C TYR A 28 -11.47 -50.26 -20.36
N LYS A 29 -12.07 -50.34 -19.17
CA LYS A 29 -11.97 -51.53 -18.33
C LYS A 29 -12.83 -52.61 -18.98
N ALA A 30 -12.21 -53.75 -19.29
CA ALA A 30 -12.94 -54.95 -19.63
C ALA A 30 -13.84 -55.32 -18.43
N ASP A 31 -15.11 -55.59 -18.69
CA ASP A 31 -16.02 -56.17 -17.70
C ASP A 31 -15.72 -57.66 -17.62
N THR A 32 -14.69 -58.02 -16.84
CA THR A 32 -14.17 -59.39 -16.73
C THR A 32 -14.90 -60.23 -15.67
N THR A 33 -16.13 -59.87 -15.28
CA THR A 33 -16.85 -60.58 -14.19
C THR A 33 -18.26 -61.04 -14.53
N ASP A 34 -18.79 -60.76 -15.71
CA ASP A 34 -20.14 -61.20 -16.11
C ASP A 34 -20.11 -62.25 -17.22
N THR A 35 -20.36 -63.51 -16.85
CA THR A 35 -20.48 -64.64 -17.79
C THR A 35 -21.75 -64.60 -18.64
N THR A 36 -22.56 -63.53 -18.57
CA THR A 36 -23.77 -63.34 -19.41
C THR A 36 -23.58 -62.37 -20.59
N ASN A 37 -22.47 -61.62 -20.63
CA ASN A 37 -22.16 -60.69 -21.72
C ASN A 37 -21.44 -61.36 -22.91
N VAL A 38 -21.66 -60.84 -24.12
CA VAL A 38 -20.95 -61.26 -25.35
C VAL A 38 -19.47 -60.97 -25.17
N GLY A 39 -18.63 -62.00 -25.32
CA GLY A 39 -17.18 -61.90 -25.21
C GLY A 39 -16.46 -62.69 -26.31
N VAL A 40 -15.16 -62.86 -26.13
CA VAL A 40 -14.23 -63.59 -27.00
C VAL A 40 -13.26 -64.41 -26.16
N THR A 41 -13.01 -65.64 -26.62
CA THR A 41 -11.95 -66.50 -26.11
C THR A 41 -11.02 -66.90 -27.24
N TYR A 42 -9.72 -66.98 -26.97
CA TYR A 42 -8.71 -67.20 -27.99
C TYR A 42 -7.47 -67.87 -27.42
N ASP A 43 -6.71 -68.50 -28.32
CA ASP A 43 -5.48 -69.22 -28.02
C ASP A 43 -4.47 -68.99 -29.15
N ALA A 44 -3.19 -68.95 -28.80
CA ALA A 44 -2.09 -68.70 -29.69
C ALA A 44 -1.12 -69.89 -29.66
N HIS A 45 -0.77 -70.41 -30.84
CA HIS A 45 0.31 -71.38 -30.99
C HIS A 45 1.65 -70.63 -31.02
N VAL A 46 2.48 -70.83 -29.99
CA VAL A 46 3.76 -70.14 -29.86
C VAL A 46 4.93 -71.07 -30.18
N GLN A 47 5.91 -70.56 -30.91
CA GLN A 47 7.14 -71.29 -31.23
C GLN A 47 7.75 -71.97 -29.99
N ASN A 48 8.07 -73.27 -30.13
CA ASN A 48 8.66 -74.11 -29.08
C ASN A 48 7.80 -74.32 -27.81
N ILE A 49 6.59 -73.76 -27.74
CA ILE A 49 5.65 -73.93 -26.62
C ILE A 49 4.43 -74.74 -27.07
N GLY A 50 3.91 -74.45 -28.26
CA GLY A 50 2.65 -75.01 -28.74
C GLY A 50 1.45 -74.13 -28.41
N TRP A 51 0.25 -74.71 -28.50
CA TRP A 51 -1.01 -74.10 -28.06
C TRP A 51 -1.04 -73.88 -26.54
N GLN A 52 -1.51 -72.71 -26.10
CA GLN A 52 -1.49 -72.28 -24.70
C GLN A 52 -2.84 -72.54 -24.03
N ASN A 53 -2.95 -73.67 -23.32
CA ASN A 53 -4.17 -74.08 -22.61
C ASN A 53 -4.10 -73.69 -21.12
N PRO A 54 -5.14 -73.08 -20.51
CA PRO A 54 -6.48 -72.73 -21.05
C PRO A 54 -6.48 -71.53 -22.02
N TRP A 55 -7.45 -71.51 -22.94
CA TRP A 55 -7.70 -70.36 -23.82
C TRP A 55 -7.98 -69.12 -22.98
N VAL A 56 -7.42 -67.99 -23.41
CA VAL A 56 -7.59 -66.72 -22.72
C VAL A 56 -8.90 -66.04 -23.13
N GLN A 57 -9.33 -65.06 -22.35
CA GLN A 57 -10.62 -64.35 -22.50
C GLN A 57 -10.40 -62.86 -22.80
N ASP A 58 -11.47 -62.09 -22.95
CA ASP A 58 -11.45 -60.65 -23.26
C ASP A 58 -10.29 -59.86 -22.63
N GLY A 59 -9.46 -59.30 -23.49
CA GLY A 59 -8.34 -58.42 -23.14
C GLY A 59 -7.10 -59.10 -22.55
N MET A 60 -7.15 -60.41 -22.28
CA MET A 60 -6.03 -61.18 -21.75
C MET A 60 -4.96 -61.47 -22.83
N GLU A 61 -3.74 -61.76 -22.42
CA GLU A 61 -2.67 -61.98 -23.38
C GLU A 61 -2.64 -63.42 -23.90
N ALA A 62 -2.66 -63.60 -25.22
CA ALA A 62 -2.30 -64.87 -25.87
C ALA A 62 -0.96 -64.71 -26.59
N GLY A 63 0.01 -65.58 -26.32
CA GLY A 63 1.37 -65.49 -26.85
C GLY A 63 2.43 -65.34 -25.76
N THR A 64 3.52 -64.65 -26.06
CA THR A 64 4.57 -64.31 -25.11
C THR A 64 5.06 -62.87 -25.30
N ASP A 65 4.92 -62.03 -24.29
CA ASP A 65 5.65 -60.77 -24.19
C ASP A 65 7.06 -61.01 -23.58
N GLY A 66 8.10 -60.42 -24.18
CA GLY A 66 9.47 -60.40 -23.64
C GLY A 66 10.29 -61.68 -23.75
N GLN A 67 9.74 -62.80 -24.24
CA GLN A 67 10.48 -64.08 -24.38
C GLN A 67 11.12 -64.27 -25.77
N ALA A 68 10.92 -63.33 -26.68
CA ALA A 68 11.37 -63.40 -28.07
C ALA A 68 10.84 -64.64 -28.84
N LEU A 69 9.74 -65.25 -28.40
CA LEU A 69 9.04 -66.31 -29.14
C LEU A 69 7.92 -65.71 -29.98
N ARG A 70 7.62 -66.35 -31.10
CA ARG A 70 6.66 -65.83 -32.10
C ARG A 70 5.35 -66.60 -32.04
N VAL A 71 4.25 -65.93 -32.35
CA VAL A 71 2.97 -66.57 -32.63
C VAL A 71 3.00 -67.12 -34.05
N GLU A 72 2.65 -68.39 -34.21
CA GLU A 72 2.64 -69.10 -35.49
C GLU A 72 1.20 -69.34 -35.99
N ALA A 73 0.25 -69.54 -35.06
CA ALA A 73 -1.18 -69.65 -35.36
C ALA A 73 -2.04 -69.08 -34.22
N ILE A 74 -3.30 -68.76 -34.51
CA ILE A 74 -4.30 -68.28 -33.55
C ILE A 74 -5.66 -68.92 -33.83
N LYS A 75 -6.41 -69.19 -32.76
CA LYS A 75 -7.84 -69.56 -32.80
C LYS A 75 -8.63 -68.56 -31.96
N VAL A 76 -9.73 -68.06 -32.48
CA VAL A 76 -10.55 -67.01 -31.84
C VAL A 76 -12.02 -67.37 -31.95
N LYS A 77 -12.76 -67.34 -30.84
CA LYS A 77 -14.16 -67.74 -30.79
C LYS A 77 -14.96 -66.78 -29.91
N LEU A 78 -16.16 -66.40 -30.36
CA LEU A 78 -17.08 -65.64 -29.52
C LEU A 78 -17.64 -66.50 -28.37
N THR A 79 -17.84 -65.88 -27.23
CA THR A 79 -18.55 -66.45 -26.07
C THR A 79 -19.85 -65.69 -25.88
N ASN A 80 -20.94 -66.40 -25.55
CA ASN A 80 -22.27 -65.81 -25.29
C ASN A 80 -22.84 -64.93 -26.42
N ALA A 81 -22.43 -65.15 -27.67
CA ALA A 81 -22.93 -64.38 -28.81
C ALA A 81 -24.30 -64.90 -29.31
N PRO A 82 -25.14 -64.01 -29.89
CA PRO A 82 -26.41 -64.39 -30.51
C PRO A 82 -26.24 -65.46 -31.60
N GLU A 83 -27.29 -66.26 -31.83
CA GLU A 83 -27.30 -67.26 -32.91
C GLU A 83 -27.04 -66.58 -34.28
N GLY A 84 -26.08 -67.11 -35.04
CA GLY A 84 -25.66 -66.55 -36.33
C GLY A 84 -24.56 -65.48 -36.26
N ALA A 85 -24.12 -65.05 -35.07
CA ALA A 85 -22.98 -64.17 -34.91
C ALA A 85 -21.64 -64.88 -35.16
N LYS A 86 -20.71 -64.22 -35.84
CA LYS A 86 -19.36 -64.75 -36.10
C LYS A 86 -18.28 -63.72 -35.80
N ILE A 87 -17.17 -64.18 -35.24
CA ILE A 87 -15.90 -63.47 -35.32
C ILE A 87 -15.11 -64.02 -36.50
N LEU A 88 -14.77 -63.15 -37.44
CA LEU A 88 -13.99 -63.44 -38.64
C LEU A 88 -12.59 -62.91 -38.44
N TYR A 89 -11.57 -63.73 -38.67
CA TYR A 89 -10.18 -63.31 -38.56
C TYR A 89 -9.31 -63.95 -39.62
N GLN A 90 -8.27 -63.23 -40.03
CA GLN A 90 -7.22 -63.71 -40.92
C GLN A 90 -5.87 -63.21 -40.43
N THR A 91 -4.81 -63.92 -40.79
CA THR A 91 -3.44 -63.54 -40.43
C THR A 91 -2.57 -63.37 -41.67
N HIS A 92 -1.61 -62.46 -41.58
CA HIS A 92 -0.51 -62.32 -42.53
C HIS A 92 0.65 -63.18 -42.03
N VAL A 93 0.97 -64.26 -42.75
CA VAL A 93 2.02 -65.21 -42.36
C VAL A 93 3.27 -64.96 -43.19
N GLN A 94 4.44 -65.02 -42.55
CA GLN A 94 5.73 -64.88 -43.21
C GLN A 94 5.81 -65.75 -44.48
N ASN A 95 6.24 -65.15 -45.59
CA ASN A 95 6.39 -65.78 -46.91
C ASN A 95 5.11 -66.34 -47.56
N ILE A 96 3.95 -66.22 -46.92
CA ILE A 96 2.65 -66.65 -47.46
C ILE A 96 1.78 -65.43 -47.79
N GLY A 97 1.83 -64.39 -46.96
CA GLY A 97 0.97 -63.24 -47.08
C GLY A 97 -0.33 -63.38 -46.27
N TRP A 98 -1.33 -62.55 -46.60
CA TRP A 98 -2.67 -62.65 -46.03
C TRP A 98 -3.36 -63.95 -46.43
N GLN A 99 -3.72 -64.76 -45.45
CA GLN A 99 -4.56 -65.93 -45.64
C GLN A 99 -6.05 -65.55 -45.71
N ASN A 100 -6.90 -66.50 -46.12
CA ASN A 100 -8.36 -66.31 -46.11
C ASN A 100 -8.89 -66.11 -44.68
N PHE A 101 -9.99 -65.36 -44.56
CA PHE A 101 -10.74 -65.28 -43.30
C PHE A 101 -11.25 -66.66 -42.88
N VAL A 102 -10.99 -67.00 -41.62
CA VAL A 102 -11.61 -68.11 -40.90
C VAL A 102 -12.55 -67.54 -39.83
N SER A 103 -13.33 -68.41 -39.19
CA SER A 103 -14.31 -67.98 -38.19
C SER A 103 -14.37 -68.89 -36.98
N ASN A 104 -14.70 -68.34 -35.81
CA ASN A 104 -15.15 -69.06 -34.61
C ASN A 104 -14.38 -70.36 -34.27
N GLY A 105 -13.12 -70.24 -33.87
CA GLY A 105 -12.30 -71.33 -33.33
C GLY A 105 -11.49 -72.10 -34.38
N GLU A 106 -11.71 -71.81 -35.66
CA GLU A 106 -10.88 -72.32 -36.76
C GLU A 106 -9.46 -71.75 -36.72
N GLU A 107 -8.48 -72.47 -37.25
CA GLU A 107 -7.09 -72.04 -37.19
C GLU A 107 -6.76 -70.97 -38.24
N ALA A 108 -6.15 -69.86 -37.82
CA ALA A 108 -5.51 -68.90 -38.72
C ALA A 108 -4.00 -68.88 -38.44
N GLY A 109 -3.17 -68.97 -39.47
CA GLY A 109 -1.71 -69.05 -39.35
C GLY A 109 -1.17 -70.39 -39.87
N THR A 110 -0.08 -70.87 -39.28
CA THR A 110 0.53 -72.17 -39.56
C THR A 110 0.98 -72.85 -38.27
N ASP A 111 0.46 -74.03 -37.98
CA ASP A 111 1.01 -74.95 -36.96
C ASP A 111 2.06 -75.89 -37.60
N GLY A 112 3.20 -76.08 -36.93
CA GLY A 112 4.24 -77.04 -37.32
C GLY A 112 5.11 -76.70 -38.53
N GLN A 113 4.91 -75.54 -39.18
CA GLN A 113 5.68 -75.14 -40.39
C GLN A 113 6.81 -74.14 -40.11
N ALA A 114 6.98 -73.76 -38.84
CA ALA A 114 7.97 -72.78 -38.39
C ALA A 114 7.87 -71.39 -39.02
N LEU A 115 6.70 -71.01 -39.57
CA LEU A 115 6.39 -69.67 -40.07
C LEU A 115 5.64 -68.86 -39.01
N ARG A 116 5.83 -67.54 -38.99
CA ARG A 116 5.28 -66.64 -37.98
C ARG A 116 4.11 -65.81 -38.52
N ILE A 117 3.21 -65.41 -37.65
CA ILE A 117 2.25 -64.35 -37.92
C ILE A 117 2.97 -63.01 -37.81
N GLU A 118 2.74 -62.12 -38.77
CA GLU A 118 3.28 -60.76 -38.83
C GLU A 118 2.18 -59.71 -38.63
N ALA A 119 0.94 -60.02 -39.02
CA ALA A 119 -0.22 -59.17 -38.77
C ALA A 119 -1.54 -59.97 -38.68
N ILE A 120 -2.57 -59.37 -38.12
CA ILE A 120 -3.91 -59.94 -37.95
C ILE A 120 -4.99 -58.88 -38.24
N ARG A 121 -6.10 -59.32 -38.84
CA ARG A 121 -7.34 -58.54 -38.99
C ARG A 121 -8.50 -59.35 -38.45
N ILE A 122 -9.32 -58.72 -37.63
CA ILE A 122 -10.47 -59.32 -36.95
C ILE A 122 -11.69 -58.42 -37.12
N LYS A 123 -12.83 -58.98 -37.51
CA LYS A 123 -14.10 -58.26 -37.64
C LYS A 123 -15.27 -59.12 -37.15
N LEU A 124 -16.35 -58.47 -36.74
CA LEU A 124 -17.60 -59.14 -36.37
C LEU A 124 -18.58 -59.17 -37.55
N GLU A 125 -19.34 -60.26 -37.64
CA GLU A 125 -20.47 -60.41 -38.56
C GLU A 125 -21.75 -60.63 -37.74
N ASN A 126 -22.86 -60.01 -38.18
CA ASN A 126 -24.18 -60.05 -37.53
C ASN A 126 -24.22 -59.50 -36.08
N MET A 127 -23.36 -58.51 -35.78
CA MET A 127 -23.23 -57.89 -34.45
C MET A 127 -23.24 -56.36 -34.54
N PRO A 128 -24.36 -55.73 -34.96
CA PRO A 128 -24.40 -54.29 -35.25
C PRO A 128 -24.06 -53.41 -34.04
N ASP A 129 -24.45 -53.85 -32.83
CA ASP A 129 -24.28 -53.12 -31.57
C ASP A 129 -22.92 -53.36 -30.90
N TYR A 130 -22.04 -54.14 -31.50
CA TYR A 130 -20.73 -54.48 -30.95
C TYR A 130 -19.62 -54.19 -31.95
N SER A 131 -18.41 -54.04 -31.43
CA SER A 131 -17.16 -53.92 -32.16
C SER A 131 -16.14 -54.88 -31.54
N VAL A 132 -15.23 -55.42 -32.35
CA VAL A 132 -14.07 -56.14 -31.84
C VAL A 132 -12.87 -55.22 -31.83
N GLU A 133 -12.21 -55.11 -30.68
CA GLU A 133 -10.94 -54.41 -30.55
C GLU A 133 -9.81 -55.40 -30.29
N TYR A 134 -8.66 -55.16 -30.90
CA TYR A 134 -7.48 -56.02 -30.77
C TYR A 134 -6.19 -55.23 -30.96
N GLN A 135 -5.10 -55.76 -30.41
CA GLN A 135 -3.76 -55.22 -30.60
C GLN A 135 -2.75 -56.36 -30.63
N ALA A 136 -1.61 -56.11 -31.28
CA ALA A 136 -0.49 -57.03 -31.37
C ALA A 136 0.74 -56.47 -30.65
N HIS A 137 1.45 -57.34 -29.95
CA HIS A 137 2.81 -57.12 -29.50
C HIS A 137 3.76 -57.57 -30.61
N VAL A 138 4.45 -56.62 -31.24
CA VAL A 138 5.33 -56.90 -32.38
C VAL A 138 6.79 -56.81 -31.93
N GLN A 139 7.62 -57.74 -32.41
CA GLN A 139 9.06 -57.74 -32.18
C GLN A 139 9.65 -56.35 -32.38
N ASN A 140 10.47 -55.89 -31.42
CA ASN A 140 11.18 -54.61 -31.41
C ASN A 140 10.28 -53.35 -31.46
N ILE A 141 8.95 -53.49 -31.48
CA ILE A 141 7.98 -52.38 -31.44
C ILE A 141 7.26 -52.36 -30.09
N GLY A 142 6.93 -53.54 -29.55
CA GLY A 142 6.10 -53.67 -28.37
C GLY A 142 4.61 -53.75 -28.71
N TRP A 143 3.75 -53.49 -27.71
CA TRP A 143 2.31 -53.38 -27.89
C TRP A 143 1.95 -52.18 -28.76
N GLN A 144 1.35 -52.43 -29.93
CA GLN A 144 0.72 -51.39 -30.73
C GLN A 144 -0.62 -50.97 -30.11
N GLY A 145 -1.17 -49.83 -30.54
CA GLY A 145 -2.48 -49.38 -30.08
C GLY A 145 -3.61 -50.33 -30.51
N TRP A 146 -4.71 -50.34 -29.75
CA TRP A 146 -5.94 -51.04 -30.12
C TRP A 146 -6.46 -50.57 -31.48
N VAL A 147 -6.74 -51.52 -32.36
CA VAL A 147 -7.45 -51.32 -33.61
C VAL A 147 -8.78 -52.08 -33.56
N SER A 148 -9.71 -51.73 -34.45
CA SER A 148 -11.07 -52.29 -34.42
C SER A 148 -11.55 -52.76 -35.80
N ASP A 149 -12.48 -53.72 -35.82
CA ASP A 149 -13.32 -54.09 -36.97
C ASP A 149 -12.62 -54.08 -38.35
N GLY A 150 -11.68 -55.01 -38.53
CA GLY A 150 -10.98 -55.27 -39.80
C GLY A 150 -9.72 -54.45 -40.04
N ALA A 151 -9.42 -53.47 -39.19
CA ALA A 151 -8.15 -52.74 -39.22
C ALA A 151 -6.94 -53.65 -38.91
N GLU A 152 -5.76 -53.31 -39.40
CA GLU A 152 -4.58 -54.17 -39.23
C GLU A 152 -3.92 -53.98 -37.86
N ALA A 153 -3.70 -55.07 -37.13
CA ALA A 153 -2.79 -55.11 -35.99
C ALA A 153 -1.56 -55.95 -36.36
N GLY A 154 -0.36 -55.45 -36.08
CA GLY A 154 0.91 -56.06 -36.48
C GLY A 154 1.63 -55.23 -37.54
N THR A 155 2.41 -55.89 -38.37
CA THR A 155 3.09 -55.29 -39.52
C THR A 155 2.99 -56.19 -40.74
N ASP A 156 2.40 -55.69 -41.81
CA ASP A 156 2.57 -56.24 -43.17
C ASP A 156 3.85 -55.65 -43.82
N GLY A 157 4.68 -56.49 -44.42
CA GLY A 157 5.85 -56.08 -45.23
C GLY A 157 7.11 -55.62 -44.48
N GLN A 158 7.12 -55.59 -43.14
CA GLN A 158 8.29 -55.16 -42.35
C GLN A 158 9.16 -56.31 -41.84
N ALA A 159 8.76 -57.56 -42.11
CA ALA A 159 9.43 -58.77 -41.64
C ALA A 159 9.56 -58.88 -40.10
N LEU A 160 8.70 -58.19 -39.35
CA LEU A 160 8.61 -58.29 -37.88
C LEU A 160 7.48 -59.25 -37.50
N ARG A 161 7.68 -59.98 -36.41
CA ARG A 161 6.76 -61.03 -35.96
C ARG A 161 5.86 -60.54 -34.84
N VAL A 162 4.63 -61.04 -34.81
CA VAL A 162 3.75 -60.93 -33.66
C VAL A 162 4.20 -61.94 -32.60
N GLU A 163 4.39 -61.46 -31.38
CA GLU A 163 4.82 -62.25 -30.22
C GLU A 163 3.66 -62.50 -29.25
N ALA A 164 2.70 -61.57 -29.18
CA ALA A 164 1.45 -61.73 -28.41
C ALA A 164 0.30 -60.92 -29.00
N ILE A 165 -0.95 -61.29 -28.66
CA ILE A 165 -2.19 -60.64 -29.11
C ILE A 165 -3.14 -60.47 -27.93
N LYS A 166 -3.88 -59.36 -27.90
CA LYS A 166 -5.03 -59.11 -27.01
C LYS A 166 -6.25 -58.80 -27.85
N ILE A 167 -7.39 -59.40 -27.54
CA ILE A 167 -8.68 -59.26 -28.24
C ILE A 167 -9.79 -59.06 -27.21
N ARG A 168 -10.70 -58.12 -27.44
CA ARG A 168 -11.90 -57.89 -26.61
C ARG A 168 -13.11 -57.49 -27.45
N ILE A 169 -14.31 -57.77 -26.95
CA ILE A 169 -15.57 -57.29 -27.52
C ILE A 169 -16.02 -56.05 -26.75
N VAL A 170 -16.40 -54.99 -27.48
CA VAL A 170 -16.92 -53.74 -26.90
C VAL A 170 -18.30 -53.43 -27.46
N LYS A 171 -19.21 -52.93 -26.60
CA LYS A 171 -20.57 -52.52 -27.00
C LYS A 171 -20.55 -51.07 -27.50
N LYS A 172 -21.17 -50.80 -28.65
CA LYS A 172 -21.33 -49.45 -29.22
C LYS A 172 -22.34 -48.64 -28.40
N VAL A 173 -22.07 -47.35 -28.27
CA VAL A 173 -22.95 -46.38 -27.61
C VAL A 173 -23.51 -45.45 -28.68
N HIS A 174 -24.82 -45.50 -28.89
CA HIS A 174 -25.54 -44.66 -29.84
C HIS A 174 -25.95 -43.33 -29.17
N PRO A 175 -26.07 -42.23 -29.93
CA PRO A 175 -26.52 -40.98 -29.36
C PRO A 175 -28.03 -40.98 -29.13
N ASP A 176 -28.44 -40.62 -27.92
CA ASP A 176 -29.82 -40.31 -27.58
C ASP A 176 -30.25 -38.98 -28.17
N SER A 177 -29.35 -38.00 -28.21
CA SER A 177 -29.59 -36.67 -28.78
C SER A 177 -28.31 -35.99 -29.28
N ILE A 178 -28.50 -34.98 -30.13
CA ILE A 178 -27.49 -34.00 -30.54
C ILE A 178 -27.98 -32.62 -30.07
N SER A 179 -27.05 -31.75 -29.68
CA SER A 179 -27.29 -30.32 -29.48
C SER A 179 -26.23 -29.49 -30.20
N ILE A 180 -26.56 -28.24 -30.54
CA ILE A 180 -25.57 -27.26 -31.01
C ILE A 180 -25.27 -26.31 -29.84
N ASN A 181 -24.03 -25.82 -29.75
CA ASN A 181 -23.58 -24.88 -28.72
C ASN A 181 -24.40 -23.58 -28.63
N LYS A 182 -25.12 -23.22 -29.69
CA LYS A 182 -25.97 -22.04 -29.80
C LYS A 182 -27.33 -22.42 -30.37
N SER A 183 -28.41 -21.95 -29.76
CA SER A 183 -29.77 -22.13 -30.28
C SER A 183 -30.16 -21.04 -31.26
N ASN A 184 -29.58 -19.84 -31.12
CA ASN A 184 -29.71 -18.72 -32.04
C ASN A 184 -28.44 -17.87 -32.04
N GLU A 185 -28.23 -17.10 -33.11
CA GLU A 185 -27.12 -16.17 -33.26
C GLU A 185 -27.52 -15.01 -34.18
N THR A 186 -26.99 -13.81 -33.90
CA THR A 186 -27.15 -12.65 -34.78
C THR A 186 -25.77 -12.21 -35.27
N LEU A 187 -25.61 -12.14 -36.60
CA LEU A 187 -24.39 -11.73 -37.30
C LEU A 187 -24.68 -10.49 -38.15
N LYS A 188 -23.67 -9.75 -38.58
CA LYS A 188 -23.80 -8.75 -39.66
C LYS A 188 -23.28 -9.30 -40.97
N VAL A 189 -23.73 -8.73 -42.08
CA VAL A 189 -23.19 -9.06 -43.41
C VAL A 189 -21.66 -8.93 -43.41
N GLY A 190 -20.97 -10.04 -43.72
CA GLY A 190 -19.51 -10.17 -43.71
C GLY A 190 -18.93 -10.91 -42.50
N ASP A 191 -19.70 -11.09 -41.42
CA ASP A 191 -19.24 -11.78 -40.21
C ASP A 191 -19.12 -13.30 -40.40
N THR A 192 -18.30 -13.94 -39.56
CA THR A 192 -18.17 -15.40 -39.50
C THR A 192 -18.17 -15.90 -38.07
N ASP A 193 -18.71 -17.11 -37.82
CA ASP A 193 -18.68 -17.78 -36.51
C ASP A 193 -18.53 -19.31 -36.68
N ASN A 194 -18.35 -20.06 -35.60
CA ASN A 194 -18.27 -21.52 -35.58
C ASN A 194 -19.33 -22.15 -34.67
N LEU A 195 -20.11 -23.07 -35.23
CA LEU A 195 -21.01 -23.93 -34.51
C LEU A 195 -20.35 -25.28 -34.22
N SER A 196 -20.68 -25.87 -33.08
CA SER A 196 -20.20 -27.20 -32.68
C SER A 196 -21.35 -28.06 -32.21
N ALA A 197 -21.38 -29.33 -32.64
CA ALA A 197 -22.36 -30.32 -32.23
C ALA A 197 -21.87 -31.13 -31.01
N ASN A 198 -22.73 -31.33 -30.02
CA ASN A 198 -22.48 -32.15 -28.84
C ASN A 198 -23.43 -33.34 -28.83
N PHE A 199 -22.97 -34.50 -28.36
CA PHE A 199 -23.74 -35.74 -28.31
C PHE A 199 -24.05 -36.12 -26.86
N SER A 200 -25.25 -36.63 -26.62
CA SER A 200 -25.63 -37.26 -25.35
C SER A 200 -25.98 -38.73 -25.60
N PRO A 201 -25.40 -39.69 -24.86
CA PRO A 201 -24.35 -39.51 -23.87
C PRO A 201 -23.00 -39.15 -24.53
N THR A 202 -22.12 -38.49 -23.78
CA THR A 202 -20.84 -37.96 -24.29
C THR A 202 -19.86 -39.04 -24.75
N ASN A 203 -20.06 -40.30 -24.35
CA ASN A 203 -19.28 -41.46 -24.79
C ASN A 203 -19.86 -42.14 -26.04
N THR A 204 -20.77 -41.48 -26.77
CA THR A 204 -21.26 -41.95 -28.08
C THR A 204 -20.07 -42.30 -28.98
N THR A 205 -20.12 -43.49 -29.59
CA THR A 205 -19.00 -44.06 -30.34
C THR A 205 -18.72 -43.32 -31.67
N ASN A 206 -19.74 -42.77 -32.33
CA ASN A 206 -19.59 -41.95 -33.55
C ASN A 206 -20.13 -40.53 -33.34
N GLN A 207 -19.22 -39.54 -33.28
CA GLN A 207 -19.55 -38.13 -33.01
C GLN A 207 -19.41 -37.24 -34.26
N LYS A 208 -19.48 -37.82 -35.46
CA LYS A 208 -19.44 -37.05 -36.71
C LYS A 208 -20.84 -36.52 -37.05
N VAL A 209 -20.90 -35.33 -37.65
CA VAL A 209 -22.13 -34.70 -38.14
C VAL A 209 -21.99 -34.17 -39.56
N ASN A 210 -23.11 -34.03 -40.26
CA ASN A 210 -23.28 -33.32 -41.52
C ASN A 210 -23.97 -31.98 -41.26
N TRP A 211 -23.42 -30.89 -41.82
CA TRP A 211 -23.93 -29.53 -41.66
C TRP A 211 -24.67 -29.06 -42.91
N THR A 212 -25.78 -28.35 -42.74
CA THR A 212 -26.57 -27.76 -43.84
C THR A 212 -27.14 -26.40 -43.44
N SER A 213 -27.25 -25.47 -44.40
CA SER A 213 -28.01 -24.22 -44.25
C SER A 213 -29.38 -24.33 -44.91
N SER A 214 -30.39 -23.67 -44.34
CA SER A 214 -31.68 -23.50 -45.00
C SER A 214 -31.66 -22.42 -46.10
N ASP A 215 -30.68 -21.51 -46.08
CA ASP A 215 -30.47 -20.48 -47.10
C ASP A 215 -28.99 -20.05 -47.18
N ASP A 216 -28.25 -20.69 -48.10
CA ASP A 216 -26.83 -20.41 -48.36
C ASP A 216 -26.55 -19.02 -48.94
N LYS A 217 -27.58 -18.25 -49.37
CA LYS A 217 -27.38 -16.86 -49.81
C LYS A 217 -27.38 -15.87 -48.66
N THR A 218 -28.02 -16.25 -47.55
CA THR A 218 -28.08 -15.45 -46.32
C THR A 218 -26.95 -15.87 -45.38
N VAL A 219 -26.79 -17.18 -45.13
CA VAL A 219 -25.72 -17.75 -44.30
C VAL A 219 -25.25 -19.08 -44.89
N SER A 220 -23.97 -19.19 -45.22
CA SER A 220 -23.35 -20.46 -45.65
C SER A 220 -22.68 -21.18 -44.48
N VAL A 221 -22.62 -22.52 -44.49
CA VAL A 221 -21.89 -23.34 -43.50
C VAL A 221 -20.93 -24.33 -44.17
N ASP A 222 -19.73 -24.52 -43.61
CA ASP A 222 -18.77 -25.53 -44.09
C ASP A 222 -18.80 -26.86 -43.30
N SER A 223 -17.99 -27.84 -43.71
CA SER A 223 -17.96 -29.17 -43.08
C SER A 223 -17.47 -29.18 -41.62
N THR A 224 -16.87 -28.09 -41.16
CA THR A 224 -16.39 -27.94 -39.78
C THR A 224 -17.40 -27.26 -38.87
N GLY A 225 -18.48 -26.71 -39.44
CA GLY A 225 -19.47 -25.91 -38.72
C GLY A 225 -19.19 -24.41 -38.75
N LYS A 226 -18.25 -23.93 -39.58
CA LYS A 226 -18.00 -22.50 -39.74
C LYS A 226 -19.09 -21.87 -40.60
N ILE A 227 -19.73 -20.82 -40.09
CA ILE A 227 -20.78 -20.07 -40.76
C ILE A 227 -20.26 -18.71 -41.25
N THR A 228 -20.78 -18.22 -42.37
CA THR A 228 -20.47 -16.88 -42.93
C THR A 228 -21.76 -16.18 -43.31
N ALA A 229 -21.95 -14.96 -42.81
CA ALA A 229 -23.11 -14.11 -43.09
C ALA A 229 -22.91 -13.33 -44.39
N LEU A 230 -23.83 -13.48 -45.34
CA LEU A 230 -23.67 -13.02 -46.72
C LEU A 230 -24.67 -11.94 -47.12
N ALA A 231 -25.89 -11.97 -46.59
CA ALA A 231 -26.94 -10.99 -46.87
C ALA A 231 -27.89 -10.85 -45.67
N GLU A 232 -28.54 -9.70 -45.56
CA GLU A 232 -29.58 -9.44 -44.55
C GLU A 232 -30.72 -10.46 -44.69
N GLY A 233 -31.11 -11.10 -43.59
CA GLY A 233 -32.13 -12.15 -43.61
C GLY A 233 -32.02 -13.11 -42.42
N THR A 234 -32.71 -14.26 -42.51
CA THR A 234 -32.62 -15.31 -41.50
C THR A 234 -32.44 -16.68 -42.15
N ALA A 235 -31.69 -17.58 -41.50
CA ALA A 235 -31.46 -18.95 -41.96
C ALA A 235 -31.24 -19.91 -40.77
N ASN A 236 -31.59 -21.18 -40.91
CA ASN A 236 -31.28 -22.23 -39.94
C ASN A 236 -30.05 -23.03 -40.38
N ILE A 237 -29.11 -23.24 -39.46
CA ILE A 237 -27.99 -24.16 -39.65
C ILE A 237 -28.25 -25.43 -38.86
N THR A 238 -28.25 -26.58 -39.53
CA THR A 238 -28.60 -27.89 -38.94
C THR A 238 -27.40 -28.82 -38.94
N ALA A 239 -27.12 -29.42 -37.77
CA ALA A 239 -26.22 -30.55 -37.61
C ALA A 239 -27.03 -31.85 -37.58
N THR A 240 -26.65 -32.83 -38.41
CA THR A 240 -27.27 -34.16 -38.48
C THR A 240 -26.22 -35.23 -38.20
N SER A 241 -26.51 -36.19 -37.30
CA SER A 241 -25.65 -37.37 -37.10
C SER A 241 -25.40 -38.10 -38.42
N VAL A 242 -24.24 -38.76 -38.57
CA VAL A 242 -23.90 -39.49 -39.79
C VAL A 242 -24.89 -40.62 -40.12
N ASP A 243 -25.52 -41.24 -39.12
CA ASP A 243 -26.59 -42.23 -39.33
C ASP A 243 -27.96 -41.60 -39.69
N GLY A 244 -28.06 -40.27 -39.66
CA GLY A 244 -29.26 -39.50 -39.98
C GLY A 244 -30.33 -39.48 -38.88
N ALA A 245 -30.11 -40.16 -37.75
CA ALA A 245 -31.18 -40.42 -36.78
C ALA A 245 -31.47 -39.24 -35.83
N LYS A 246 -30.50 -38.34 -35.65
CA LYS A 246 -30.56 -37.21 -34.70
C LYS A 246 -30.14 -35.91 -35.38
N THR A 247 -30.87 -34.84 -35.12
CA THR A 247 -30.60 -33.49 -35.63
C THR A 247 -30.67 -32.44 -34.53
N ALA A 248 -29.98 -31.33 -34.73
CA ALA A 248 -30.10 -30.10 -33.95
C ALA A 248 -29.90 -28.90 -34.87
N SER A 249 -30.54 -27.77 -34.56
CA SER A 249 -30.48 -26.56 -35.40
C SER A 249 -30.18 -25.30 -34.58
N CYS A 250 -29.52 -24.34 -35.23
CA CYS A 250 -29.27 -22.99 -34.76
C CYS A 250 -29.95 -21.99 -35.70
N PHE A 251 -30.72 -21.05 -35.14
CA PHE A 251 -31.39 -20.00 -35.91
C PHE A 251 -30.50 -18.76 -36.04
N ILE A 252 -30.08 -18.42 -37.27
CA ILE A 252 -29.20 -17.29 -37.55
C ILE A 252 -30.01 -16.11 -38.09
N THR A 253 -29.80 -14.93 -37.51
CA THR A 253 -30.26 -13.64 -38.04
C THR A 253 -29.07 -12.86 -38.57
N VAL A 254 -29.17 -12.31 -39.77
CA VAL A 254 -28.14 -11.47 -40.37
C VAL A 254 -28.65 -10.04 -40.49
N ASP A 255 -28.03 -9.13 -39.76
CA ASP A 255 -28.27 -7.69 -39.78
C ASP A 255 -27.41 -7.00 -40.86
N LYS A 256 -27.77 -5.77 -41.22
CA LYS A 256 -26.99 -4.92 -42.13
C LYS A 256 -25.58 -4.64 -41.59
N ALA A 257 -24.64 -4.39 -42.50
CA ALA A 257 -23.30 -3.92 -42.16
C ALA A 257 -23.34 -2.57 -41.41
N ASP A 258 -22.33 -2.30 -40.58
CA ASP A 258 -22.23 -1.02 -39.89
C ASP A 258 -22.00 0.15 -40.87
N PRO A 259 -22.67 1.30 -40.66
CA PRO A 259 -22.42 2.53 -41.40
C PRO A 259 -20.95 2.91 -41.49
N LYS A 260 -20.52 3.34 -42.68
CA LYS A 260 -19.17 3.86 -42.91
C LYS A 260 -19.23 5.29 -43.43
N ILE A 261 -18.16 6.04 -43.15
CA ILE A 261 -17.94 7.37 -43.72
C ILE A 261 -16.69 7.35 -44.59
N GLN A 262 -16.80 8.01 -45.74
CA GLN A 262 -15.71 8.16 -46.68
C GLN A 262 -15.60 9.64 -47.07
N TYR A 263 -14.40 10.18 -47.15
CA TYR A 263 -14.19 11.59 -47.46
C TYR A 263 -12.88 11.82 -48.19
N GLN A 264 -12.82 12.94 -48.90
CA GLN A 264 -11.64 13.38 -49.62
C GLN A 264 -11.54 14.90 -49.62
N THR A 265 -10.32 15.39 -49.78
CA THR A 265 -9.98 16.82 -49.83
C THR A 265 -9.37 17.18 -51.17
N HIS A 266 -9.66 18.39 -51.64
CA HIS A 266 -8.93 19.08 -52.69
C HIS A 266 -7.88 19.98 -52.06
N VAL A 267 -6.60 19.69 -52.30
CA VAL A 267 -5.47 20.42 -51.70
C VAL A 267 -4.77 21.28 -52.75
N GLU A 268 -4.34 22.47 -52.35
CA GLU A 268 -3.55 23.38 -53.18
C GLU A 268 -2.40 22.65 -53.89
N ASN A 269 -2.26 22.87 -55.21
CA ASN A 269 -1.22 22.31 -56.08
C ASN A 269 -1.17 20.77 -56.15
N ILE A 270 -2.14 20.06 -55.55
CA ILE A 270 -2.27 18.59 -55.61
C ILE A 270 -3.58 18.21 -56.31
N GLY A 271 -4.66 18.92 -56.03
CA GLY A 271 -6.01 18.58 -56.50
C GLY A 271 -6.74 17.62 -55.56
N TRP A 272 -7.75 16.93 -56.09
CA TRP A 272 -8.50 15.91 -55.36
C TRP A 272 -7.62 14.69 -55.02
N GLN A 273 -7.50 14.40 -53.73
CA GLN A 273 -6.82 13.21 -53.22
C GLN A 273 -7.76 12.00 -53.20
N SER A 274 -7.20 10.79 -53.12
CA SER A 274 -8.00 9.56 -53.00
C SER A 274 -8.88 9.59 -51.72
N PRO A 275 -10.12 9.08 -51.79
CA PRO A 275 -10.97 9.00 -50.61
C PRO A 275 -10.39 8.12 -49.51
N VAL A 276 -10.49 8.60 -48.27
CA VAL A 276 -10.11 7.91 -47.04
C VAL A 276 -11.35 7.60 -46.21
N SER A 277 -11.21 6.76 -45.18
CA SER A 277 -12.34 6.32 -44.36
C SER A 277 -12.10 6.55 -42.87
N ASN A 278 -13.20 6.71 -42.12
CA ASN A 278 -13.29 6.64 -40.65
C ASN A 278 -11.99 6.97 -39.87
N GLY A 279 -11.72 8.25 -39.68
CA GLY A 279 -10.65 8.77 -38.84
C GLY A 279 -9.30 8.92 -39.54
N GLU A 280 -9.16 8.44 -40.76
CA GLU A 280 -7.95 8.63 -41.56
C GLU A 280 -7.76 10.08 -42.02
N GLU A 281 -6.53 10.48 -42.31
CA GLU A 281 -6.24 11.85 -42.67
C GLU A 281 -6.58 12.14 -44.14
N ALA A 282 -7.38 13.18 -44.38
CA ALA A 282 -7.56 13.77 -45.71
C ALA A 282 -6.95 15.17 -45.72
N GLY A 283 -5.96 15.40 -46.57
CA GLY A 283 -5.25 16.67 -46.70
C GLY A 283 -3.74 16.48 -46.68
N THR A 284 -3.04 17.46 -46.10
CA THR A 284 -1.60 17.38 -45.84
C THR A 284 -1.24 17.95 -44.47
N ASP A 285 -0.83 17.09 -43.55
CA ASP A 285 -0.11 17.52 -42.34
C ASP A 285 1.35 17.91 -42.68
N GLY A 286 1.82 19.04 -42.15
CA GLY A 286 3.23 19.48 -42.18
C GLY A 286 3.78 19.99 -43.54
N LYS A 287 2.99 19.98 -44.63
CA LYS A 287 3.46 20.40 -45.96
C LYS A 287 3.16 21.86 -46.30
N SER A 288 2.53 22.60 -45.40
CA SER A 288 2.11 24.00 -45.61
C SER A 288 1.16 24.23 -46.80
N LEU A 289 0.40 23.20 -47.22
CA LEU A 289 -0.60 23.31 -48.28
C LEU A 289 -2.00 23.40 -47.67
N ARG A 290 -2.87 24.22 -48.26
CA ARG A 290 -4.25 24.41 -47.79
C ARG A 290 -5.22 23.38 -48.36
N VAL A 291 -6.23 23.02 -47.58
CA VAL A 291 -7.48 22.45 -48.11
C VAL A 291 -8.30 23.57 -48.73
N GLU A 292 -8.74 23.37 -49.96
CA GLU A 292 -9.58 24.32 -50.72
C GLU A 292 -11.02 23.84 -50.81
N ALA A 293 -11.25 22.52 -50.91
CA ALA A 293 -12.57 21.91 -50.90
C ALA A 293 -12.55 20.47 -50.32
N PHE A 294 -13.71 19.93 -49.98
CA PHE A 294 -13.86 18.54 -49.53
C PHE A 294 -15.24 17.96 -49.88
N LYS A 295 -15.30 16.62 -49.92
CA LYS A 295 -16.52 15.83 -50.15
C LYS A 295 -16.61 14.73 -49.09
N ILE A 296 -17.80 14.47 -48.58
CA ILE A 296 -18.05 13.46 -47.55
C ILE A 296 -19.26 12.63 -47.95
N ASN A 297 -19.13 11.31 -47.91
CA ASN A 297 -20.19 10.36 -48.23
C ASN A 297 -20.39 9.34 -47.11
N LEU A 298 -21.62 8.86 -46.96
CA LEU A 298 -21.97 7.74 -46.10
C LEU A 298 -22.15 6.48 -46.96
N LEU A 299 -21.69 5.34 -46.46
CA LEU A 299 -21.85 4.02 -47.07
C LEU A 299 -22.53 3.10 -46.06
N ASP A 300 -23.22 2.07 -46.57
CA ASP A 300 -23.92 1.08 -45.73
C ASP A 300 -24.96 1.72 -44.79
N VAL A 301 -25.60 2.81 -45.23
CA VAL A 301 -26.62 3.57 -44.48
C VAL A 301 -28.03 3.44 -45.10
N PRO A 302 -29.10 3.72 -44.34
CA PRO A 302 -30.45 3.89 -44.89
C PRO A 302 -30.49 4.95 -46.02
N ASN A 303 -31.39 4.78 -46.98
CA ASN A 303 -31.49 5.67 -48.16
C ASN A 303 -31.80 7.13 -47.82
N ASP A 304 -32.42 7.38 -46.67
CA ASP A 304 -32.79 8.71 -46.16
C ASP A 304 -31.77 9.30 -45.18
N ALA A 305 -30.73 8.55 -44.83
CA ALA A 305 -29.63 9.01 -43.99
C ALA A 305 -28.65 9.85 -44.81
N LYS A 306 -28.22 10.98 -44.24
CA LYS A 306 -27.25 11.88 -44.88
C LYS A 306 -26.37 12.57 -43.86
N ILE A 307 -25.15 12.87 -44.28
CA ILE A 307 -24.28 13.81 -43.59
C ILE A 307 -24.44 15.18 -44.24
N VAL A 308 -24.68 16.20 -43.42
CA VAL A 308 -24.79 17.59 -43.84
C VAL A 308 -23.55 18.33 -43.36
N TYR A 309 -22.90 19.08 -44.23
CA TYR A 309 -21.64 19.74 -43.93
C TYR A 309 -21.46 21.06 -44.67
N GLN A 310 -20.61 21.94 -44.12
CA GLN A 310 -20.33 23.26 -44.68
C GLN A 310 -18.89 23.68 -44.41
N ALA A 311 -18.36 24.55 -45.27
CA ALA A 311 -17.05 25.16 -45.14
C ALA A 311 -17.16 26.66 -44.87
N HIS A 312 -16.29 27.17 -43.99
CA HIS A 312 -15.99 28.58 -43.88
C HIS A 312 -14.77 28.89 -44.75
N VAL A 313 -14.97 29.63 -45.83
CA VAL A 313 -13.93 29.89 -46.84
C VAL A 313 -13.40 31.32 -46.71
N GLN A 314 -12.09 31.49 -46.91
CA GLN A 314 -11.43 32.79 -46.92
C GLN A 314 -12.19 33.80 -47.80
N ASN A 315 -12.45 35.00 -47.25
CA ASN A 315 -13.15 36.11 -47.92
C ASN A 315 -14.60 35.82 -48.38
N ILE A 316 -15.16 34.64 -48.07
CA ILE A 316 -16.55 34.27 -48.36
C ILE A 316 -17.33 34.09 -47.06
N GLY A 317 -16.71 33.50 -46.04
CA GLY A 317 -17.37 33.10 -44.80
C GLY A 317 -18.02 31.72 -44.91
N TRP A 318 -19.02 31.45 -44.08
CA TRP A 318 -19.79 30.20 -44.14
C TRP A 318 -20.58 30.10 -45.43
N GLN A 319 -20.35 29.03 -46.19
CA GLN A 319 -21.13 28.68 -47.37
C GLN A 319 -22.44 27.96 -46.98
N ASN A 320 -23.38 27.84 -47.93
CA ASN A 320 -24.59 27.03 -47.72
C ASN A 320 -24.21 25.57 -47.42
N PRO A 321 -24.93 24.89 -46.51
CA PRO A 321 -24.72 23.47 -46.26
C PRO A 321 -24.97 22.61 -47.49
N VAL A 322 -24.12 21.61 -47.67
CA VAL A 322 -24.24 20.56 -48.68
C VAL A 322 -24.37 19.20 -48.00
N SER A 323 -24.67 18.16 -48.76
CA SER A 323 -24.85 16.80 -48.21
C SER A 323 -24.33 15.74 -49.15
N ASN A 324 -23.89 14.60 -48.60
CA ASN A 324 -23.50 13.37 -49.31
C ASN A 324 -22.84 13.58 -50.68
N ASN A 325 -21.51 13.56 -50.72
CA ASN A 325 -20.65 13.60 -51.90
C ASN A 325 -20.66 14.94 -52.68
N GLU A 326 -21.49 15.90 -52.28
CA GLU A 326 -21.46 17.27 -52.78
C GLU A 326 -20.23 18.05 -52.29
N GLU A 327 -19.78 19.04 -53.06
CA GLU A 327 -18.57 19.80 -52.73
C GLU A 327 -18.84 20.90 -51.70
N ALA A 328 -18.05 20.92 -50.62
CA ALA A 328 -17.94 22.06 -49.71
C ALA A 328 -16.57 22.73 -49.87
N GLY A 329 -16.53 24.06 -49.93
CA GLY A 329 -15.32 24.83 -50.22
C GLY A 329 -15.33 25.45 -51.61
N THR A 330 -14.14 25.61 -52.20
CA THR A 330 -13.96 26.09 -53.56
C THR A 330 -12.81 25.37 -54.25
N ASP A 331 -13.08 24.59 -55.30
CA ASP A 331 -12.03 24.24 -56.27
C ASP A 331 -11.70 25.44 -57.20
N GLY A 332 -10.46 25.50 -57.70
CA GLY A 332 -10.05 26.41 -58.79
C GLY A 332 -9.99 27.91 -58.47
N LYS A 333 -10.42 28.37 -57.28
CA LYS A 333 -10.47 29.80 -56.91
C LYS A 333 -9.30 30.28 -56.04
N SER A 334 -8.38 29.39 -55.67
CA SER A 334 -7.24 29.69 -54.80
C SER A 334 -7.63 30.26 -53.42
N LEU A 335 -8.78 29.84 -52.87
CA LEU A 335 -9.26 30.24 -51.54
C LEU A 335 -9.16 29.05 -50.58
N ARG A 336 -8.77 29.29 -49.32
CA ARG A 336 -8.65 28.25 -48.31
C ARG A 336 -9.94 28.02 -47.53
N VAL A 337 -10.15 26.79 -47.10
CA VAL A 337 -11.04 26.47 -45.98
C VAL A 337 -10.36 26.89 -44.69
N GLU A 338 -11.08 27.61 -43.82
CA GLU A 338 -10.61 28.06 -42.50
C GLU A 338 -11.31 27.31 -41.37
N ALA A 339 -12.55 26.87 -41.58
CA ALA A 339 -13.29 26.04 -40.63
C ALA A 339 -14.34 25.16 -41.31
N ILE A 340 -14.79 24.12 -40.62
CA ILE A 340 -15.81 23.16 -41.04
C ILE A 340 -16.84 22.93 -39.94
N LYS A 341 -18.06 22.57 -40.35
CA LYS A 341 -19.13 22.05 -39.49
C LYS A 341 -19.83 20.91 -40.21
N MET A 342 -20.26 19.91 -39.45
CA MET A 342 -21.09 18.82 -39.97
C MET A 342 -21.97 18.19 -38.89
N HIS A 343 -23.10 17.61 -39.31
CA HIS A 343 -24.03 16.86 -38.48
C HIS A 343 -24.67 15.73 -39.29
N LEU A 344 -25.18 14.72 -38.60
CA LEU A 344 -25.91 13.61 -39.23
C LEU A 344 -27.42 13.87 -39.21
N GLU A 345 -28.11 13.46 -40.26
CA GLU A 345 -29.57 13.40 -40.32
C GLU A 345 -30.01 11.96 -40.62
N ASN A 346 -31.06 11.50 -39.92
CA ASN A 346 -31.69 10.19 -40.07
C ASN A 346 -30.74 8.97 -39.91
N LEU A 347 -29.67 9.09 -39.13
CA LEU A 347 -28.80 7.96 -38.76
C LEU A 347 -28.81 7.72 -37.24
N PRO A 348 -29.93 7.23 -36.66
CA PRO A 348 -30.04 7.03 -35.22
C PRO A 348 -29.01 6.03 -34.70
N GLY A 349 -28.50 6.28 -33.48
CA GLY A 349 -27.48 5.45 -32.85
C GLY A 349 -26.05 5.76 -33.29
N TYR A 350 -25.83 6.76 -34.14
CA TYR A 350 -24.52 7.25 -34.52
C TYR A 350 -24.42 8.77 -34.35
N THR A 351 -23.20 9.25 -34.09
CA THR A 351 -22.81 10.65 -34.14
C THR A 351 -21.59 10.81 -35.04
N VAL A 352 -21.39 11.99 -35.62
CA VAL A 352 -20.18 12.34 -36.36
C VAL A 352 -19.22 13.14 -35.47
N GLU A 353 -17.97 12.66 -35.41
CA GLU A 353 -16.87 13.42 -34.83
C GLU A 353 -15.89 13.82 -35.91
N TYR A 354 -15.33 15.03 -35.78
CA TYR A 354 -14.40 15.60 -36.74
C TYR A 354 -13.43 16.57 -36.08
N GLN A 355 -12.27 16.73 -36.71
CA GLN A 355 -11.26 17.71 -36.31
C GLN A 355 -10.52 18.25 -37.53
N ALA A 356 -9.92 19.42 -37.36
CA ALA A 356 -9.12 20.09 -38.37
C ALA A 356 -7.67 20.24 -37.89
N HIS A 357 -6.72 20.02 -38.80
CA HIS A 357 -5.33 20.44 -38.66
C HIS A 357 -5.22 21.87 -39.19
N VAL A 358 -4.95 22.83 -38.30
CA VAL A 358 -4.91 24.25 -38.65
C VAL A 358 -3.48 24.74 -38.67
N GLN A 359 -3.14 25.56 -39.68
CA GLN A 359 -1.83 26.19 -39.80
C GLN A 359 -1.38 26.82 -38.48
N ASN A 360 -0.14 26.49 -38.07
CA ASN A 360 0.51 26.98 -36.84
C ASN A 360 -0.19 26.62 -35.51
N ILE A 361 -1.27 25.85 -35.54
CA ILE A 361 -1.97 25.35 -34.35
C ILE A 361 -1.79 23.83 -34.23
N GLY A 362 -1.85 23.12 -35.36
CA GLY A 362 -1.83 21.67 -35.39
C GLY A 362 -3.24 21.07 -35.38
N TRP A 363 -3.35 19.79 -35.00
CA TRP A 363 -4.62 19.10 -34.79
C TRP A 363 -5.35 19.70 -33.58
N GLN A 364 -6.56 20.21 -33.83
CA GLN A 364 -7.49 20.59 -32.76
C GLN A 364 -8.20 19.35 -32.20
N ASP A 365 -8.80 19.49 -31.01
CA ASP A 365 -9.59 18.42 -30.39
C ASP A 365 -10.75 17.99 -31.30
N TRP A 366 -11.12 16.71 -31.20
CA TRP A 366 -12.33 16.19 -31.83
C TRP A 366 -13.56 16.96 -31.35
N THR A 367 -14.33 17.46 -32.30
CA THR A 367 -15.63 18.08 -32.06
C THR A 367 -16.74 17.24 -32.68
N ARG A 368 -18.00 17.53 -32.35
CA ARG A 368 -19.16 16.74 -32.79
C ARG A 368 -20.33 17.62 -33.18
N GLU A 369 -21.25 17.09 -33.99
CA GLU A 369 -22.59 17.62 -34.27
C GLU A 369 -22.72 19.15 -34.32
N GLY A 370 -22.40 19.73 -35.47
CA GLY A 370 -22.59 21.16 -35.79
C GLY A 370 -21.60 22.14 -35.13
N GLN A 371 -20.73 21.66 -34.24
CA GLN A 371 -19.66 22.47 -33.64
C GLN A 371 -18.56 22.84 -34.64
N VAL A 372 -17.85 23.94 -34.40
CA VAL A 372 -16.79 24.39 -35.32
C VAL A 372 -15.52 23.58 -35.11
N ALA A 373 -14.94 23.04 -36.20
CA ALA A 373 -13.53 22.66 -36.25
C ALA A 373 -12.80 23.61 -37.21
N GLY A 374 -11.69 24.21 -36.79
CA GLY A 374 -10.95 25.24 -37.53
C GLY A 374 -10.88 26.57 -36.78
N THR A 375 -10.71 27.66 -37.53
CA THR A 375 -10.69 29.03 -36.99
C THR A 375 -11.59 29.97 -37.80
N ILE A 376 -12.19 30.94 -37.11
CA ILE A 376 -12.99 32.00 -37.73
C ILE A 376 -12.31 33.33 -37.39
N GLY A 377 -12.03 34.15 -38.40
CA GLY A 377 -11.48 35.50 -38.23
C GLY A 377 -9.98 35.57 -37.86
N GLN A 378 -9.28 34.44 -37.75
CA GLN A 378 -7.85 34.39 -37.43
C GLN A 378 -6.95 34.33 -38.67
N SER A 379 -7.53 34.25 -39.87
CA SER A 379 -6.80 34.10 -41.14
C SER A 379 -5.90 32.87 -41.22
N LEU A 380 -6.21 31.79 -40.49
CA LEU A 380 -5.48 30.53 -40.52
C LEU A 380 -6.25 29.49 -41.36
N ARG A 381 -5.49 28.70 -42.15
CA ARG A 381 -6.07 27.69 -43.05
C ARG A 381 -6.17 26.33 -42.39
N VAL A 382 -7.14 25.54 -42.83
CA VAL A 382 -7.17 24.08 -42.63
C VAL A 382 -6.22 23.43 -43.63
N GLU A 383 -5.37 22.54 -43.16
CA GLU A 383 -4.39 21.79 -43.97
C GLU A 383 -4.77 20.32 -44.11
N ALA A 384 -5.50 19.77 -43.13
CA ALA A 384 -6.06 18.42 -43.17
C ALA A 384 -7.29 18.27 -42.27
N ILE A 385 -8.11 17.25 -42.51
CA ILE A 385 -9.29 16.90 -41.72
C ILE A 385 -9.29 15.40 -41.39
N ARG A 386 -9.89 15.06 -40.24
CA ARG A 386 -10.24 13.68 -39.89
C ARG A 386 -11.70 13.64 -39.48
N ILE A 387 -12.42 12.63 -39.93
CA ILE A 387 -13.86 12.48 -39.72
C ILE A 387 -14.15 11.02 -39.41
N ARG A 388 -14.93 10.74 -38.37
CA ARG A 388 -15.35 9.38 -38.03
C ARG A 388 -16.81 9.33 -37.60
N LEU A 389 -17.46 8.22 -37.92
CA LEU A 389 -18.72 7.83 -37.29
C LEU A 389 -18.42 7.15 -35.95
N VAL A 390 -19.08 7.62 -34.91
CA VAL A 390 -19.00 7.03 -33.57
C VAL A 390 -20.37 6.48 -33.23
N LYS A 391 -20.43 5.19 -32.90
CA LYS A 391 -21.66 4.57 -32.40
C LYS A 391 -21.98 5.14 -31.02
N ILE A 392 -23.20 5.61 -30.84
CA ILE A 392 -23.68 6.15 -29.56
C ILE A 392 -23.87 4.98 -28.59
N VAL A 393 -23.13 5.03 -27.49
CA VAL A 393 -23.32 4.20 -26.31
C VAL A 393 -24.09 5.06 -25.29
N PRO A 394 -25.40 4.82 -25.10
CA PRO A 394 -26.20 5.61 -24.17
C PRO A 394 -25.77 5.35 -22.72
N VAL A 395 -26.06 6.30 -21.83
CA VAL A 395 -25.93 6.07 -20.39
C VAL A 395 -27.07 5.15 -19.95
N ASP A 396 -26.72 3.96 -19.46
CA ASP A 396 -27.69 3.01 -18.92
C ASP A 396 -28.13 3.41 -17.52
N SER A 397 -27.17 3.82 -16.69
CA SER A 397 -27.40 4.25 -15.31
C SER A 397 -26.31 5.20 -14.79
N ILE A 398 -26.68 5.95 -13.76
CA ILE A 398 -25.78 6.77 -12.95
C ILE A 398 -25.96 6.37 -11.48
N THR A 399 -24.85 6.18 -10.76
CA THR A 399 -24.86 5.81 -9.33
C THR A 399 -23.96 6.75 -8.54
N LEU A 400 -24.26 6.93 -7.25
CA LEU A 400 -23.41 7.69 -6.33
C LEU A 400 -22.70 6.75 -5.37
N ASN A 401 -21.51 7.15 -4.93
CA ASN A 401 -20.80 6.52 -3.81
C ASN A 401 -21.60 6.55 -2.49
N LYS A 402 -22.56 7.47 -2.35
CA LYS A 402 -23.43 7.63 -1.17
C LYS A 402 -24.87 7.95 -1.58
N THR A 403 -25.83 7.40 -0.85
CA THR A 403 -27.27 7.76 -0.98
C THR A 403 -27.75 8.64 0.18
N LYS A 404 -26.99 8.69 1.27
CA LYS A 404 -27.19 9.58 2.42
C LYS A 404 -25.83 10.07 2.92
N ASP A 405 -25.79 11.31 3.39
CA ASP A 405 -24.62 11.88 4.05
C ASP A 405 -25.05 12.77 5.23
N THR A 406 -24.19 12.92 6.22
CA THR A 406 -24.45 13.78 7.39
C THR A 406 -23.27 14.71 7.61
N LEU A 407 -23.50 16.01 7.54
CA LEU A 407 -22.48 17.05 7.74
C LEU A 407 -22.86 17.98 8.88
N ASN A 408 -21.87 18.62 9.49
CA ASN A 408 -22.09 19.76 10.38
C ASN A 408 -21.98 21.06 9.58
N ILE A 409 -22.60 22.15 10.05
CA ILE A 409 -22.47 23.48 9.41
C ILE A 409 -20.98 23.83 9.21
N GLY A 410 -20.61 24.23 7.98
CA GLY A 410 -19.24 24.50 7.55
C GLY A 410 -18.48 23.27 7.02
N GLY A 411 -18.99 22.06 7.25
CA GLY A 411 -18.39 20.81 6.76
C GLY A 411 -18.52 20.66 5.25
N THR A 412 -17.59 19.91 4.65
CA THR A 412 -17.60 19.58 3.22
C THR A 412 -17.39 18.09 3.00
N ASP A 413 -17.94 17.55 1.92
CA ASP A 413 -17.66 16.20 1.43
C ASP A 413 -17.66 16.20 -0.11
N THR A 414 -17.33 15.07 -0.74
CA THR A 414 -17.39 14.92 -2.20
C THR A 414 -18.20 13.68 -2.57
N LEU A 415 -19.26 13.91 -3.33
CA LEU A 415 -20.04 12.85 -3.96
C LEU A 415 -19.40 12.51 -5.29
N THR A 416 -19.23 11.22 -5.57
CA THR A 416 -18.67 10.72 -6.82
C THR A 416 -19.77 9.99 -7.59
N ALA A 417 -20.06 10.47 -8.80
CA ALA A 417 -20.98 9.83 -9.71
C ALA A 417 -20.26 8.86 -10.64
N THR A 418 -20.79 7.65 -10.78
CA THR A 418 -20.31 6.62 -11.70
C THR A 418 -21.33 6.40 -12.80
N VAL A 419 -20.94 6.66 -14.05
CA VAL A 419 -21.75 6.46 -15.26
C VAL A 419 -21.50 5.06 -15.80
N THR A 420 -22.57 4.31 -16.08
CA THR A 420 -22.51 2.97 -16.68
C THR A 420 -23.23 2.98 -18.03
N PRO A 421 -22.65 2.38 -19.08
CA PRO A 421 -21.31 1.77 -19.10
C PRO A 421 -20.20 2.83 -19.10
N ASN A 422 -18.98 2.44 -18.72
CA ASN A 422 -17.83 3.35 -18.62
C ASN A 422 -17.37 3.93 -19.97
N ASN A 423 -17.81 3.33 -21.07
CA ASN A 423 -17.57 3.77 -22.44
C ASN A 423 -18.78 4.51 -23.05
N ALA A 424 -19.70 5.03 -22.22
CA ALA A 424 -20.77 5.90 -22.69
C ALA A 424 -20.20 7.07 -23.51
N THR A 425 -20.84 7.40 -24.63
CA THR A 425 -20.33 8.41 -25.60
C THR A 425 -20.32 9.84 -25.04
N ASP A 426 -21.15 10.10 -24.04
CA ASP A 426 -21.11 11.30 -23.21
C ASP A 426 -21.27 10.89 -21.73
N SER A 427 -20.18 10.96 -20.98
CA SER A 427 -20.13 10.61 -19.56
C SER A 427 -20.17 11.85 -18.66
N THR A 428 -20.50 13.03 -19.19
CA THR A 428 -20.55 14.25 -18.39
C THR A 428 -21.72 14.20 -17.40
N VAL A 429 -21.46 14.66 -16.17
CA VAL A 429 -22.44 14.66 -15.07
C VAL A 429 -22.71 16.09 -14.65
N SER A 430 -23.99 16.44 -14.56
CA SER A 430 -24.44 17.71 -13.99
C SER A 430 -24.90 17.53 -12.55
N TRP A 431 -24.64 18.53 -11.71
CA TRP A 431 -24.94 18.50 -10.28
C TRP A 431 -25.92 19.60 -9.90
N THR A 432 -26.90 19.26 -9.05
CA THR A 432 -27.85 20.23 -8.50
C THR A 432 -28.10 19.97 -7.02
N SER A 433 -28.47 21.01 -6.28
CA SER A 433 -28.97 20.90 -4.90
C SER A 433 -30.43 21.34 -4.85
N SER A 434 -31.25 20.62 -4.10
CA SER A 434 -32.64 21.01 -3.85
C SER A 434 -32.76 22.26 -2.97
N ASP A 435 -31.73 22.59 -2.19
CA ASP A 435 -31.68 23.79 -1.35
C ASP A 435 -30.23 24.28 -1.16
N ASN A 436 -29.81 25.18 -2.07
CA ASN A 436 -28.49 25.81 -2.03
C ASN A 436 -28.27 26.70 -0.80
N SER A 437 -29.29 27.00 0.02
CA SER A 437 -29.09 27.69 1.32
C SER A 437 -28.66 26.74 2.44
N LYS A 438 -28.85 25.43 2.27
CA LYS A 438 -28.50 24.38 3.24
C LYS A 438 -27.26 23.63 2.84
N VAL A 439 -27.20 23.18 1.59
CA VAL A 439 -26.05 22.47 1.02
C VAL A 439 -25.82 22.97 -0.40
N SER A 440 -24.65 23.52 -0.70
CA SER A 440 -24.23 23.81 -2.07
C SER A 440 -23.45 22.64 -2.65
N VAL A 441 -23.44 22.49 -3.98
CA VAL A 441 -22.64 21.51 -4.72
C VAL A 441 -21.94 22.19 -5.90
N ASP A 442 -20.67 21.86 -6.15
CA ASP A 442 -19.93 22.34 -7.32
C ASP A 442 -19.96 21.36 -8.51
N ASN A 443 -19.36 21.74 -9.64
CA ASN A 443 -19.34 20.94 -10.87
C ASN A 443 -18.58 19.60 -10.72
N ASN A 444 -17.80 19.43 -9.65
CA ASN A 444 -17.02 18.22 -9.38
C ASN A 444 -17.68 17.34 -8.31
N GLY A 445 -18.90 17.67 -7.86
CA GLY A 445 -19.63 16.93 -6.83
C GLY A 445 -19.20 17.23 -5.39
N LYS A 446 -18.40 18.29 -5.16
CA LYS A 446 -18.05 18.71 -3.80
C LYS A 446 -19.22 19.45 -3.17
N ILE A 447 -19.67 18.95 -2.03
CA ILE A 447 -20.79 19.51 -1.26
C ILE A 447 -20.29 20.30 -0.07
N THR A 448 -20.96 21.42 0.25
CA THR A 448 -20.65 22.25 1.43
C THR A 448 -21.91 22.52 2.24
N ALA A 449 -21.87 22.20 3.53
CA ALA A 449 -22.96 22.44 4.47
C ALA A 449 -22.97 23.90 4.93
N LEU A 450 -24.07 24.61 4.68
CA LEU A 450 -24.20 26.05 4.92
C LEU A 450 -25.13 26.36 6.10
N ALA A 451 -26.20 25.60 6.28
CA ALA A 451 -27.14 25.79 7.38
C ALA A 451 -27.90 24.50 7.73
N ALA A 452 -28.39 24.42 8.95
CA ALA A 452 -29.11 23.27 9.47
C ALA A 452 -30.36 22.94 8.63
N GLY A 453 -30.57 21.66 8.36
CA GLY A 453 -31.67 21.14 7.53
C GLY A 453 -31.21 20.02 6.60
N ASN A 454 -32.12 19.56 5.75
CA ASN A 454 -31.83 18.54 4.75
C ASN A 454 -31.84 19.17 3.35
N ALA A 455 -30.92 18.73 2.48
CA ALA A 455 -30.95 19.01 1.06
C ALA A 455 -30.68 17.72 0.28
N ILE A 456 -31.22 17.61 -0.93
CA ILE A 456 -30.99 16.51 -1.85
C ILE A 456 -30.03 16.99 -2.92
N ILE A 457 -28.90 16.29 -3.05
CA ILE A 457 -27.93 16.53 -4.11
C ILE A 457 -28.18 15.52 -5.21
N THR A 458 -28.46 15.99 -6.43
CA THR A 458 -28.79 15.17 -7.58
C THR A 458 -27.67 15.25 -8.61
N ALA A 459 -27.20 14.07 -9.05
CA ALA A 459 -26.34 13.91 -10.20
C ALA A 459 -27.16 13.41 -11.39
N SER A 460 -27.01 14.06 -12.55
CA SER A 460 -27.76 13.75 -13.77
C SER A 460 -26.80 13.54 -14.95
N SER A 461 -27.12 12.60 -15.84
CA SER A 461 -26.49 12.50 -17.16
C SER A 461 -26.66 13.80 -17.96
N SER A 462 -25.81 14.04 -18.95
CA SER A 462 -25.80 15.25 -19.77
C SER A 462 -27.13 15.54 -20.49
N ASP A 463 -27.80 14.49 -20.94
CA ASP A 463 -29.13 14.50 -21.56
C ASP A 463 -30.28 14.59 -20.52
N GLY A 464 -29.97 14.51 -19.23
CA GLY A 464 -30.93 14.55 -18.11
C GLY A 464 -31.79 13.29 -17.93
N THR A 465 -31.60 12.25 -18.75
CA THR A 465 -32.48 11.08 -18.79
C THR A 465 -32.22 10.09 -17.64
N LYS A 466 -31.03 10.13 -17.03
CA LYS A 466 -30.63 9.28 -15.90
C LYS A 466 -30.23 10.16 -14.72
N GLN A 467 -30.80 9.89 -13.55
CA GLN A 467 -30.55 10.67 -12.35
C GLN A 467 -30.39 9.77 -11.13
N THR A 468 -29.62 10.24 -10.17
CA THR A 468 -29.44 9.61 -8.86
C THR A 468 -29.22 10.72 -7.83
N SER A 469 -29.51 10.43 -6.56
CA SER A 469 -29.44 11.46 -5.54
C SER A 469 -28.93 10.97 -4.19
N CYS A 470 -28.38 11.90 -3.44
CA CYS A 470 -27.93 11.74 -2.06
C CYS A 470 -28.68 12.72 -1.17
N THR A 471 -29.31 12.23 -0.11
CA THR A 471 -29.87 13.10 0.94
C THR A 471 -28.79 13.50 1.92
N VAL A 472 -28.49 14.80 2.01
CA VAL A 472 -27.51 15.36 2.93
C VAL A 472 -28.24 16.00 4.10
N THR A 473 -27.98 15.52 5.31
CA THR A 473 -28.48 16.11 6.57
C THR A 473 -27.41 17.00 7.18
N VAL A 474 -27.74 18.27 7.39
CA VAL A 474 -26.87 19.24 8.05
C VAL A 474 -27.29 19.41 9.51
N ASN A 475 -26.43 18.97 10.42
CA ASN A 475 -26.63 19.11 11.85
C ASN A 475 -26.15 20.48 12.36
N ASN A 476 -26.90 21.05 13.32
CA ASN A 476 -26.53 22.24 14.05
C ASN A 476 -25.93 21.89 15.42
N THR A 477 -24.68 21.43 15.45
CA THR A 477 -24.06 20.94 16.70
C THR A 477 -23.63 22.05 17.67
N ILE A 478 -23.63 23.32 17.25
CA ILE A 478 -23.21 24.44 18.11
C ILE A 478 -24.19 24.70 19.28
N ASN A 479 -25.46 24.29 19.17
CA ASN A 479 -26.45 24.41 20.25
C ASN A 479 -26.66 23.11 21.02
N ASN A 480 -25.74 22.14 20.91
CA ASN A 480 -25.78 20.94 21.73
C ASN A 480 -25.37 21.28 23.17
N PRO A 481 -26.19 20.95 24.18
CA PRO A 481 -25.79 21.10 25.58
C PRO A 481 -24.51 20.30 25.86
N VAL A 482 -23.59 20.89 26.62
CA VAL A 482 -22.39 20.22 27.14
C VAL A 482 -22.44 20.19 28.66
N THR A 483 -21.94 19.11 29.24
CA THR A 483 -21.91 18.90 30.68
C THR A 483 -20.51 18.52 31.13
N PHE A 484 -20.16 18.93 32.35
CA PHE A 484 -18.90 18.59 33.01
C PHE A 484 -19.25 17.88 34.31
N SER A 485 -18.71 16.68 34.53
CA SER A 485 -19.06 15.86 35.68
C SER A 485 -18.58 16.49 37.00
N ASP A 486 -17.36 17.05 36.98
CA ASP A 486 -16.78 17.76 38.11
C ASP A 486 -17.29 19.21 38.15
N LYS A 487 -17.89 19.60 39.28
CA LYS A 487 -18.46 20.94 39.47
C LYS A 487 -17.40 22.03 39.61
N ASN A 488 -16.21 21.70 40.08
CA ASN A 488 -15.10 22.66 40.12
C ASN A 488 -14.59 22.90 38.70
N LEU A 489 -14.46 21.85 37.87
CA LEU A 489 -14.14 22.01 36.45
C LEU A 489 -15.20 22.86 35.72
N GLU A 490 -16.48 22.58 35.93
CA GLU A 490 -17.57 23.38 35.37
C GLU A 490 -17.46 24.86 35.81
N THR A 491 -17.15 25.11 37.07
CA THR A 491 -17.00 26.47 37.63
C THR A 491 -15.84 27.22 36.97
N VAL A 492 -14.69 26.58 36.79
CA VAL A 492 -13.54 27.18 36.09
C VAL A 492 -13.92 27.54 34.65
N ILE A 493 -14.62 26.65 33.95
CA ILE A 493 -15.06 26.88 32.56
C ILE A 493 -16.05 28.04 32.50
N ARG A 494 -17.06 28.05 33.38
CA ARG A 494 -18.05 29.15 33.46
C ARG A 494 -17.40 30.51 33.71
N ASN A 495 -16.41 30.56 34.60
CA ASN A 495 -15.64 31.77 34.86
C ASN A 495 -14.85 32.20 33.62
N THR A 496 -14.24 31.24 32.91
CA THR A 496 -13.45 31.50 31.69
C THR A 496 -14.30 32.15 30.59
N ILE A 497 -15.57 31.75 30.45
CA ILE A 497 -16.48 32.28 29.42
C ILE A 497 -17.42 33.38 29.94
N ASN A 498 -17.27 33.81 31.20
CA ASN A 498 -18.15 34.77 31.88
C ASN A 498 -19.65 34.39 31.84
N LYS A 499 -19.97 33.09 32.06
CA LYS A 499 -21.34 32.56 32.04
C LYS A 499 -21.68 31.78 33.33
N PRO A 500 -22.03 32.48 34.42
CA PRO A 500 -22.17 31.88 35.75
C PRO A 500 -23.37 30.93 35.89
N THR A 501 -24.41 31.08 35.07
CA THR A 501 -25.65 30.28 35.15
C THR A 501 -26.15 29.84 33.77
N GLY A 502 -27.16 28.96 33.75
CA GLY A 502 -27.79 28.46 32.53
C GLY A 502 -27.05 27.29 31.87
N THR A 503 -27.68 26.70 30.86
CA THR A 503 -27.12 25.59 30.07
C THR A 503 -25.87 26.04 29.32
N LEU A 504 -24.81 25.25 29.42
CA LEU A 504 -23.62 25.39 28.57
C LEU A 504 -23.87 24.64 27.27
N TYR A 505 -23.51 25.25 26.16
CA TYR A 505 -23.61 24.70 24.82
C TYR A 505 -22.21 24.57 24.21
N LYS A 506 -22.09 23.73 23.19
CA LYS A 506 -20.84 23.59 22.43
C LYS A 506 -20.33 24.94 21.92
N SER A 507 -21.23 25.84 21.50
CA SER A 507 -20.92 27.20 21.06
C SER A 507 -20.23 28.06 22.13
N ASP A 508 -20.56 27.85 23.41
CA ASP A 508 -19.97 28.61 24.51
C ASP A 508 -18.49 28.23 24.71
N VAL A 509 -18.14 26.96 24.46
CA VAL A 509 -16.85 26.37 24.87
C VAL A 509 -15.89 26.07 23.72
N GLN A 510 -16.39 26.04 22.47
CA GLN A 510 -15.61 25.64 21.29
C GLN A 510 -14.39 26.54 20.99
N ASN A 511 -14.36 27.76 21.52
CA ASN A 511 -13.28 28.72 21.29
C ASN A 511 -12.28 28.83 22.46
N ILE A 512 -12.44 28.03 23.52
CA ILE A 512 -11.51 28.05 24.66
C ILE A 512 -10.19 27.41 24.21
N SER A 513 -9.17 28.26 24.01
CA SER A 513 -7.83 27.82 23.56
C SER A 513 -6.83 27.64 24.70
N SER A 514 -7.12 28.20 25.88
CA SER A 514 -6.33 28.02 27.10
C SER A 514 -7.25 27.96 28.30
N LEU A 515 -6.98 27.04 29.22
CA LEU A 515 -7.72 26.89 30.48
C LEU A 515 -6.74 26.70 31.64
N ASP A 516 -6.83 27.56 32.66
CA ASP A 516 -6.15 27.34 33.93
C ASP A 516 -7.16 26.84 34.97
N ALA A 517 -7.04 25.56 35.29
CA ALA A 517 -7.84 24.84 36.27
C ALA A 517 -6.95 24.29 37.40
N SER A 518 -5.79 24.91 37.63
CA SER A 518 -4.87 24.55 38.71
C SER A 518 -5.51 24.77 40.08
N LYS A 519 -5.13 23.97 41.09
CA LYS A 519 -5.54 24.18 42.50
C LYS A 519 -7.06 24.29 42.71
N SER A 520 -7.83 23.62 41.84
CA SER A 520 -9.29 23.73 41.81
C SER A 520 -9.99 22.52 42.44
N ASN A 521 -9.23 21.62 43.07
CA ASN A 521 -9.74 20.40 43.70
C ASN A 521 -10.56 19.52 42.72
N ILE A 522 -10.11 19.44 41.47
CA ILE A 522 -10.74 18.63 40.41
C ILE A 522 -10.31 17.18 40.56
N ASN A 523 -11.23 16.24 40.41
CA ASN A 523 -10.94 14.80 40.41
C ASN A 523 -11.45 14.06 39.16
N ASP A 524 -12.40 14.63 38.42
CA ASP A 524 -12.97 14.05 37.20
C ASP A 524 -12.88 15.05 36.04
N LEU A 525 -12.33 14.59 34.92
CA LEU A 525 -12.16 15.39 33.70
C LEU A 525 -13.27 15.18 32.66
N ASN A 526 -14.23 14.30 32.91
CA ASN A 526 -15.33 14.03 31.97
C ASN A 526 -16.06 15.32 31.59
N GLY A 527 -16.19 15.54 30.29
CA GLY A 527 -16.71 16.75 29.66
C GLY A 527 -15.62 17.64 29.06
N ILE A 528 -14.36 17.55 29.52
CA ILE A 528 -13.25 18.39 29.00
C ILE A 528 -12.96 18.12 27.51
N GLU A 529 -13.29 16.94 26.99
CA GLU A 529 -13.23 16.59 25.57
C GLU A 529 -14.06 17.53 24.69
N ASN A 530 -14.97 18.30 25.29
CA ASN A 530 -15.72 19.33 24.58
C ASN A 530 -14.89 20.58 24.23
N LEU A 531 -13.74 20.79 24.86
CA LEU A 531 -12.88 21.96 24.68
C LEU A 531 -11.87 21.74 23.54
N THR A 532 -12.38 21.45 22.34
CA THR A 532 -11.60 20.95 21.20
C THR A 532 -10.55 21.93 20.64
N ALA A 533 -10.64 23.22 20.99
CA ALA A 533 -9.67 24.24 20.60
C ALA A 533 -8.51 24.43 21.59
N LEU A 534 -8.45 23.66 22.69
CA LEU A 534 -7.40 23.79 23.69
C LEU A 534 -6.01 23.54 23.10
N ASN A 535 -5.13 24.53 23.27
CA ASN A 535 -3.70 24.45 22.99
C ASN A 535 -2.88 24.37 24.30
N THR A 536 -3.37 25.02 25.36
CA THR A 536 -2.69 25.05 26.66
C THR A 536 -3.66 24.70 27.79
N LEU A 537 -3.27 23.76 28.65
CA LEU A 537 -4.10 23.29 29.76
C LEU A 537 -3.29 23.16 31.05
N TYR A 538 -3.66 23.94 32.07
CA TYR A 538 -3.08 23.85 33.40
C TYR A 538 -4.02 23.10 34.35
N LEU A 539 -3.55 21.96 34.86
CA LEU A 539 -4.28 21.07 35.77
C LEU A 539 -3.46 20.72 37.02
N LYS A 540 -2.39 21.49 37.30
CA LYS A 540 -1.50 21.23 38.43
C LYS A 540 -2.20 21.34 39.78
N ASN A 541 -1.74 20.57 40.77
CA ASN A 541 -2.25 20.58 42.15
C ASN A 541 -3.76 20.28 42.24
N ASN A 542 -4.16 19.13 41.70
CA ASN A 542 -5.54 18.63 41.75
C ASN A 542 -5.55 17.18 42.29
N ASN A 543 -6.68 16.48 42.16
CA ASN A 543 -6.88 15.10 42.60
C ASN A 543 -7.14 14.16 41.41
N ILE A 544 -6.64 14.49 40.22
CA ILE A 544 -6.93 13.78 38.97
C ILE A 544 -6.16 12.46 38.92
N SER A 545 -6.86 11.36 38.65
CA SER A 545 -6.25 10.05 38.39
C SER A 545 -6.52 9.55 36.97
N ASP A 546 -7.71 9.83 36.42
CA ASP A 546 -8.09 9.45 35.07
C ASP A 546 -7.96 10.62 34.10
N ILE A 547 -7.09 10.47 33.11
CA ILE A 547 -6.84 11.45 32.05
C ILE A 547 -7.40 11.00 30.69
N THR A 548 -8.18 9.92 30.63
CA THR A 548 -8.83 9.42 29.40
C THR A 548 -9.59 10.51 28.63
N PRO A 549 -10.32 11.44 29.29
CA PRO A 549 -11.01 12.53 28.59
C PRO A 549 -10.11 13.45 27.75
N LEU A 550 -8.79 13.48 28.01
CA LEU A 550 -7.85 14.30 27.24
C LEU A 550 -7.56 13.73 25.84
N LYS A 551 -7.84 12.45 25.60
CA LYS A 551 -7.39 11.70 24.39
C LYS A 551 -7.78 12.36 23.05
N SER A 552 -8.89 13.08 23.00
CA SER A 552 -9.40 13.73 21.78
C SER A 552 -8.96 15.19 21.61
N LEU A 553 -8.20 15.76 22.56
CA LEU A 553 -7.75 17.15 22.52
C LEU A 553 -6.47 17.31 21.68
N LEU A 554 -6.56 16.92 20.40
CA LEU A 554 -5.42 16.78 19.49
C LEU A 554 -4.67 18.09 19.20
N SER A 555 -5.26 19.24 19.54
CA SER A 555 -4.66 20.57 19.40
C SER A 555 -3.72 20.95 20.54
N LEU A 556 -3.65 20.16 21.62
CA LEU A 556 -2.82 20.47 22.79
C LEU A 556 -1.32 20.53 22.43
N GLN A 557 -0.67 21.60 22.89
CA GLN A 557 0.76 21.86 22.78
C GLN A 557 1.43 21.92 24.15
N ASN A 558 0.75 22.47 25.17
CA ASN A 558 1.28 22.62 26.52
C ASN A 558 0.32 22.00 27.54
N LEU A 559 0.81 21.00 28.30
CA LEU A 559 -0.01 20.28 29.27
C LEU A 559 0.72 20.17 30.61
N TYR A 560 0.10 20.73 31.65
CA TYR A 560 0.66 20.79 33.00
C TYR A 560 -0.20 19.95 33.96
N LEU A 561 0.29 18.77 34.34
CA LEU A 561 -0.43 17.75 35.13
C LEU A 561 0.25 17.43 36.47
N SER A 562 1.22 18.23 36.88
CA SER A 562 1.98 18.02 38.12
C SER A 562 1.13 18.05 39.40
N ASP A 563 1.58 17.37 40.46
CA ASP A 563 0.85 17.23 41.73
C ASP A 563 -0.58 16.70 41.53
N ASN A 564 -0.69 15.49 41.00
CA ASN A 564 -1.94 14.76 40.80
C ASN A 564 -1.78 13.29 41.25
N LYS A 565 -2.73 12.42 40.87
CA LYS A 565 -2.75 10.99 41.21
C LYS A 565 -2.72 10.11 39.95
N ILE A 566 -2.05 10.59 38.90
CA ILE A 566 -1.99 9.93 37.60
C ILE A 566 -1.05 8.72 37.69
N THR A 567 -1.48 7.61 37.10
CA THR A 567 -0.72 6.34 37.08
C THR A 567 -0.54 5.74 35.68
N ASP A 568 -1.40 6.15 34.73
CA ASP A 568 -1.40 5.72 33.32
C ASP A 568 -1.37 6.94 32.40
N LEU A 569 -0.55 6.87 31.35
CA LEU A 569 -0.34 7.91 30.34
C LEU A 569 -0.94 7.57 28.97
N ASN A 570 -1.57 6.41 28.79
CA ASN A 570 -2.03 5.93 27.48
C ASN A 570 -2.96 6.91 26.74
N ALA A 571 -3.73 7.71 27.48
CA ALA A 571 -4.59 8.75 26.91
C ALA A 571 -3.80 9.82 26.13
N LEU A 572 -2.52 10.04 26.46
CA LEU A 572 -1.68 11.05 25.82
C LEU A 572 -1.11 10.60 24.47
N SER A 573 -1.12 9.29 24.15
CA SER A 573 -0.42 8.71 23.00
C SER A 573 -0.79 9.30 21.63
N GLY A 574 -1.99 9.87 21.49
CA GLY A 574 -2.48 10.53 20.28
C GLY A 574 -2.19 12.04 20.21
N LEU A 575 -1.71 12.66 21.28
CA LEU A 575 -1.52 14.11 21.41
C LEU A 575 -0.19 14.57 20.81
N THR A 576 0.05 14.18 19.56
CA THR A 576 1.33 14.33 18.85
C THR A 576 1.79 15.78 18.64
N ASN A 577 0.93 16.77 18.89
CA ASN A 577 1.27 18.19 18.86
C ASN A 577 1.88 18.73 20.16
N LEU A 578 1.95 17.92 21.23
CA LEU A 578 2.55 18.32 22.50
C LEU A 578 4.03 18.71 22.33
N GLN A 579 4.37 19.86 22.90
CA GLN A 579 5.70 20.46 22.97
C GLN A 579 6.22 20.46 24.41
N ARG A 580 5.36 20.82 25.37
CA ARG A 580 5.67 20.79 26.80
C ARG A 580 4.72 19.88 27.57
N LEU A 581 5.29 19.00 28.39
CA LEU A 581 4.55 18.13 29.29
C LEU A 581 5.18 18.11 30.69
N GLU A 582 4.43 18.54 31.70
CA GLU A 582 4.84 18.43 33.11
C GLU A 582 3.98 17.41 33.86
N LEU A 583 4.63 16.44 34.50
CA LEU A 583 4.00 15.34 35.22
C LEU A 583 4.60 15.16 36.63
N TYR A 584 5.36 16.13 37.15
CA TYR A 584 6.08 15.94 38.41
C TYR A 584 5.13 15.60 39.57
N ASN A 585 5.59 14.77 40.51
CA ASN A 585 4.80 14.33 41.68
C ASN A 585 3.47 13.65 41.27
N ASN A 586 3.59 12.64 40.41
CA ASN A 586 2.55 11.63 40.12
C ASN A 586 3.10 10.23 40.48
N THR A 587 2.37 9.15 40.24
CA THR A 587 2.89 7.79 40.53
C THR A 587 2.73 6.91 39.29
N LEU A 588 3.65 7.06 38.35
CA LEU A 588 3.58 6.44 37.04
C LEU A 588 4.13 5.01 37.07
N SER A 589 3.41 4.09 36.44
CA SER A 589 3.85 2.70 36.31
C SER A 589 4.83 2.48 35.15
N ASN A 590 4.69 3.26 34.08
CA ASN A 590 5.54 3.25 32.89
C ASN A 590 5.36 4.57 32.11
N THR A 591 6.06 4.67 30.97
CA THR A 591 6.08 5.84 30.09
C THR A 591 5.52 5.55 28.68
N ASP A 592 4.81 4.44 28.48
CA ASP A 592 4.39 3.95 27.15
C ASP A 592 3.54 4.96 26.37
N GLY A 593 2.69 5.70 27.08
CA GLY A 593 1.87 6.77 26.50
C GLY A 593 2.65 7.91 25.86
N LEU A 594 3.96 8.03 26.10
CA LEU A 594 4.82 9.09 25.57
C LEU A 594 5.50 8.74 24.25
N LYS A 595 5.52 7.46 23.86
CA LYS A 595 6.37 6.92 22.77
C LYS A 595 6.28 7.68 21.44
N ASN A 596 5.10 8.22 21.10
CA ASN A 596 4.85 8.90 19.82
C ASN A 596 4.90 10.43 19.91
N LEU A 597 5.19 11.01 21.08
CA LEU A 597 5.18 12.46 21.32
C LEU A 597 6.48 13.13 20.86
N SER A 598 6.87 12.85 19.61
CA SER A 598 8.15 13.28 19.02
C SER A 598 8.33 14.80 18.86
N ASN A 599 7.29 15.59 19.13
CA ASN A 599 7.34 17.05 19.13
C ASN A 599 7.70 17.68 20.49
N LEU A 600 7.84 16.88 21.55
CA LEU A 600 8.22 17.38 22.87
C LEU A 600 9.62 18.02 22.83
N ASP A 601 9.71 19.26 23.31
CA ASP A 601 10.95 19.98 23.59
C ASP A 601 11.24 20.03 25.11
N GLU A 602 10.21 19.94 25.95
CA GLU A 602 10.33 19.97 27.41
C GLU A 602 9.46 18.89 28.08
N LEU A 603 10.11 18.11 28.95
CA LEU A 603 9.46 17.02 29.69
C LEU A 603 9.93 16.98 31.14
N ASP A 604 8.98 17.11 32.07
CA ASP A 604 9.22 16.90 33.51
C ASP A 604 8.52 15.64 34.00
N LEU A 605 9.32 14.65 34.38
CA LEU A 605 8.91 13.37 34.97
C LEU A 605 9.50 13.19 36.39
N SER A 606 9.87 14.28 37.06
CA SER A 606 10.48 14.21 38.38
C SER A 606 9.53 13.68 39.46
N ASN A 607 10.04 12.90 40.39
CA ASN A 607 9.25 12.29 41.47
C ASN A 607 8.00 11.55 40.96
N THR A 608 8.18 10.67 39.96
CA THR A 608 7.07 9.88 39.36
C THR A 608 7.20 8.37 39.58
N ALA A 609 8.25 7.92 40.27
CA ALA A 609 8.62 6.52 40.50
C ALA A 609 9.00 5.72 39.24
N ILE A 610 9.32 6.39 38.13
CA ILE A 610 9.76 5.74 36.89
C ILE A 610 11.15 5.09 37.09
N SER A 611 11.35 3.96 36.40
CA SER A 611 12.66 3.28 36.32
C SER A 611 13.00 2.80 34.91
N ASP A 612 12.00 2.47 34.08
CA ASP A 612 12.20 2.17 32.66
C ASP A 612 12.04 3.43 31.80
N LEU A 613 13.11 3.77 31.07
CA LEU A 613 13.20 4.93 30.18
C LEU A 613 13.18 4.54 28.70
N SER A 614 12.95 3.28 28.36
CA SER A 614 13.04 2.74 27.00
C SER A 614 12.21 3.52 25.96
N THR A 615 11.05 4.03 26.38
CA THR A 615 10.12 4.79 25.53
C THR A 615 10.63 6.19 25.17
N LEU A 616 11.55 6.75 25.96
CA LEU A 616 12.09 8.10 25.76
C LEU A 616 13.07 8.16 24.58
N ARG A 617 13.63 7.02 24.14
CA ARG A 617 14.66 6.93 23.10
C ARG A 617 14.29 7.60 21.77
N GLY A 618 12.99 7.76 21.48
CA GLY A 618 12.47 8.38 20.26
C GLY A 618 12.18 9.87 20.34
N LEU A 619 12.29 10.50 21.51
CA LEU A 619 11.89 11.89 21.76
C LEU A 619 13.01 12.88 21.40
N ASN A 620 13.51 12.78 20.17
CA ASN A 620 14.77 13.40 19.75
C ASN A 620 14.75 14.94 19.69
N LYS A 621 13.59 15.59 19.86
CA LYS A 621 13.46 17.05 19.93
C LYS A 621 13.61 17.62 21.35
N LEU A 622 13.71 16.77 22.37
CA LEU A 622 13.86 17.23 23.75
C LEU A 622 15.11 18.10 23.91
N GLU A 623 14.89 19.29 24.47
CA GLU A 623 15.91 20.25 24.89
C GLU A 623 16.04 20.27 26.42
N THR A 624 14.94 20.06 27.15
CA THR A 624 14.90 20.05 28.61
C THR A 624 14.24 18.77 29.11
N LEU A 625 14.95 18.03 29.96
CA LEU A 625 14.46 16.80 30.57
C LEU A 625 14.75 16.77 32.07
N ASN A 626 13.71 16.63 32.88
CA ASN A 626 13.83 16.42 34.32
C ASN A 626 13.34 15.02 34.69
N LEU A 627 14.26 14.19 35.18
CA LEU A 627 14.04 12.83 35.65
C LEU A 627 14.45 12.68 37.13
N SER A 628 14.58 13.79 37.86
CA SER A 628 15.03 13.77 39.25
C SER A 628 14.06 13.03 40.18
N SER A 629 14.58 12.54 41.31
CA SER A 629 13.80 11.91 42.38
C SER A 629 13.01 10.68 41.93
N ASN A 630 13.61 9.86 41.07
CA ASN A 630 13.03 8.62 40.55
C ASN A 630 13.80 7.39 41.09
N LYS A 631 13.54 6.21 40.51
CA LYS A 631 14.23 4.96 40.85
C LYS A 631 15.10 4.46 39.70
N THR A 632 15.55 5.37 38.85
CA THR A 632 16.29 5.05 37.63
C THR A 632 17.70 4.55 37.97
N THR A 633 18.10 3.47 37.31
CA THR A 633 19.47 2.92 37.36
C THR A 633 20.11 2.92 35.99
N ASP A 634 19.35 2.54 34.96
CA ASP A 634 19.76 2.51 33.55
C ASP A 634 19.27 3.76 32.81
N ILE A 635 20.23 4.50 32.23
CA ILE A 635 20.00 5.70 31.42
C ILE A 635 20.48 5.52 29.97
N SER A 636 20.68 4.28 29.52
CA SER A 636 21.14 3.96 28.16
C SER A 636 20.23 4.54 27.07
N SER A 637 18.92 4.57 27.33
CA SER A 637 17.90 5.13 26.42
C SER A 637 18.07 6.63 26.14
N LEU A 638 18.76 7.37 27.00
CA LEU A 638 18.97 8.81 26.84
C LEU A 638 20.04 9.15 25.79
N GLY A 639 20.91 8.20 25.42
CA GLY A 639 22.07 8.47 24.56
C GLY A 639 21.74 8.94 23.13
N ASN A 640 20.47 8.88 22.71
CA ASN A 640 20.02 9.38 21.41
C ASN A 640 19.42 10.80 21.46
N LEU A 641 19.24 11.38 22.65
CA LEU A 641 18.59 12.67 22.85
C LEU A 641 19.56 13.84 22.63
N SER A 642 20.21 13.87 21.47
CA SER A 642 21.35 14.75 21.16
C SER A 642 21.05 16.24 21.10
N ASN A 643 19.79 16.65 21.29
CA ASN A 643 19.39 18.06 21.37
C ASN A 643 19.27 18.57 22.81
N LEU A 644 19.45 17.70 23.81
CA LEU A 644 19.35 18.09 25.22
C LEU A 644 20.35 19.20 25.57
N ASN A 645 19.81 20.27 26.14
CA ASN A 645 20.54 21.41 26.68
C ASN A 645 20.58 21.33 28.21
N GLN A 646 19.47 20.92 28.82
CA GLN A 646 19.31 20.78 30.26
C GLN A 646 18.83 19.38 30.63
N LEU A 647 19.56 18.75 31.56
CA LEU A 647 19.24 17.42 32.06
C LEU A 647 19.42 17.37 33.58
N ASP A 648 18.34 17.01 34.28
CA ASP A 648 18.36 16.71 35.71
C ASP A 648 18.07 15.23 35.97
N LEU A 649 19.04 14.55 36.56
CA LEU A 649 19.00 13.14 36.93
C LEU A 649 19.26 12.95 38.43
N SER A 650 19.12 14.01 39.23
CA SER A 650 19.41 13.97 40.66
C SER A 650 18.50 13.02 41.43
N ASN A 651 18.94 12.54 42.59
CA ASN A 651 18.17 11.68 43.49
C ASN A 651 17.64 10.42 42.79
N ASN A 652 18.54 9.68 42.13
CA ASN A 652 18.27 8.41 41.47
C ASN A 652 19.24 7.33 42.01
N GLN A 653 19.42 6.23 41.28
CA GLN A 653 20.34 5.14 41.65
C GLN A 653 21.36 4.87 40.54
N ILE A 654 21.73 5.91 39.79
CA ILE A 654 22.61 5.81 38.61
C ILE A 654 24.05 5.59 39.07
N SER A 655 24.76 4.68 38.40
CA SER A 655 26.18 4.44 38.61
C SER A 655 27.00 4.51 37.32
N ASP A 656 26.39 4.15 36.19
CA ASP A 656 26.97 4.27 34.85
C ASP A 656 26.38 5.49 34.12
N VAL A 657 27.26 6.38 33.66
CA VAL A 657 26.94 7.57 32.88
C VAL A 657 27.49 7.51 31.44
N SER A 658 27.89 6.33 30.97
CA SER A 658 28.45 6.10 29.64
C SER A 658 27.56 6.60 28.49
N SER A 659 26.24 6.50 28.65
CA SER A 659 25.26 6.96 27.66
C SER A 659 25.24 8.47 27.45
N LEU A 660 25.77 9.25 28.40
CA LEU A 660 25.78 10.71 28.30
C LEU A 660 26.85 11.23 27.32
N THR A 661 27.83 10.39 26.92
CA THR A 661 28.95 10.78 26.02
C THR A 661 28.52 11.45 24.72
N THR A 662 27.32 11.13 24.22
CA THR A 662 26.78 11.64 22.96
C THR A 662 26.05 12.97 23.10
N LEU A 663 25.71 13.41 24.33
CA LEU A 663 24.88 14.58 24.62
C LEU A 663 25.69 15.89 24.61
N THR A 664 26.47 16.08 23.56
CA THR A 664 27.47 17.17 23.43
C THR A 664 26.88 18.59 23.37
N THR A 665 25.55 18.72 23.32
CA THR A 665 24.81 20.00 23.40
C THR A 665 24.54 20.48 24.82
N LEU A 666 24.70 19.61 25.83
CA LEU A 666 24.38 19.92 27.22
C LEU A 666 25.13 21.16 27.73
N GLN A 667 24.40 22.05 28.38
CA GLN A 667 24.92 23.22 29.10
C GLN A 667 24.71 23.10 30.61
N ASN A 668 23.60 22.46 31.03
CA ASN A 668 23.25 22.27 32.42
C ASN A 668 23.02 20.79 32.72
N LEU A 669 23.83 20.22 33.63
CA LEU A 669 23.73 18.83 34.04
C LEU A 669 23.75 18.70 35.56
N THR A 670 22.69 18.10 36.11
CA THR A 670 22.56 17.80 37.55
C THR A 670 22.50 16.29 37.75
N LEU A 671 23.42 15.74 38.54
CA LEU A 671 23.59 14.31 38.83
C LEU A 671 23.71 14.04 40.34
N ASP A 672 23.24 14.99 41.16
CA ASP A 672 23.33 14.92 42.61
C ASP A 672 22.66 13.67 43.20
N SER A 673 23.15 13.18 44.34
CA SER A 673 22.53 12.07 45.09
C SER A 673 22.31 10.81 44.23
N ASN A 674 23.39 10.30 43.65
CA ASN A 674 23.43 9.07 42.87
C ASN A 674 24.53 8.13 43.42
N LYS A 675 24.90 7.09 42.65
CA LYS A 675 25.94 6.11 42.99
C LYS A 675 27.13 6.20 42.02
N ILE A 676 27.40 7.40 41.49
CA ILE A 676 28.41 7.61 40.45
C ILE A 676 29.80 7.64 41.09
N THR A 677 30.71 6.87 40.52
CA THR A 677 32.13 6.83 40.92
C THR A 677 33.07 7.13 39.75
N ASN A 678 32.60 6.94 38.51
CA ASN A 678 33.37 7.16 37.29
C ASN A 678 32.67 8.21 36.41
N ILE A 679 33.37 9.32 36.15
CA ILE A 679 32.88 10.44 35.32
C ILE A 679 33.70 10.64 34.03
N ILE A 680 34.57 9.70 33.66
CA ILE A 680 35.27 9.71 32.36
C ILE A 680 34.31 9.95 31.17
N PRO A 681 33.08 9.36 31.14
CA PRO A 681 32.11 9.64 30.07
C PRO A 681 31.78 11.12 29.84
N LEU A 682 31.97 11.99 30.85
CA LEU A 682 31.63 13.41 30.75
C LEU A 682 32.69 14.25 30.02
N VAL A 683 33.88 13.69 29.73
CA VAL A 683 35.04 14.43 29.18
C VAL A 683 34.74 15.19 27.87
N GLY A 684 33.78 14.69 27.08
CA GLY A 684 33.38 15.26 25.79
C GLY A 684 32.28 16.34 25.88
N LEU A 685 31.70 16.58 27.06
CA LEU A 685 30.60 17.53 27.26
C LEU A 685 31.09 18.97 27.42
N THR A 686 31.94 19.42 26.50
CA THR A 686 32.69 20.67 26.61
C THR A 686 31.84 21.94 26.57
N LYS A 687 30.53 21.83 26.28
CA LYS A 687 29.58 22.96 26.33
C LYS A 687 28.97 23.20 27.72
N LEU A 688 29.24 22.33 28.70
CA LEU A 688 28.73 22.48 30.06
C LEU A 688 29.16 23.81 30.68
N GLN A 689 28.18 24.52 31.22
CA GLN A 689 28.33 25.75 31.99
C GLN A 689 28.04 25.50 33.48
N THR A 690 27.13 24.55 33.76
CA THR A 690 26.72 24.15 35.10
C THR A 690 26.83 22.64 35.22
N LEU A 691 27.59 22.17 36.22
CA LEU A 691 27.68 20.76 36.56
C LEU A 691 27.54 20.56 38.07
N SER A 692 26.58 19.73 38.46
CA SER A 692 26.38 19.34 39.85
C SER A 692 26.46 17.82 39.99
N LEU A 693 27.33 17.37 40.90
CA LEU A 693 27.67 15.96 41.18
C LEU A 693 27.74 15.72 42.69
N ASN A 694 26.94 16.45 43.47
CA ASN A 694 26.94 16.35 44.92
C ASN A 694 26.50 14.96 45.38
N SER A 695 26.93 14.53 46.57
CA SER A 695 26.42 13.31 47.23
C SER A 695 26.55 12.07 46.33
N ASN A 696 27.75 11.84 45.81
CA ASN A 696 28.14 10.67 45.02
C ASN A 696 29.34 9.98 45.70
N GLY A 697 30.01 9.05 45.00
CA GLY A 697 31.19 8.33 45.49
C GLY A 697 32.48 8.73 44.77
N LEU A 698 32.59 10.00 44.33
CA LEU A 698 33.70 10.42 43.46
C LEU A 698 35.02 10.53 44.23
N LYS A 699 36.08 9.99 43.62
CA LYS A 699 37.48 10.13 44.06
C LYS A 699 38.33 10.79 42.98
N ASP A 700 38.22 10.26 41.78
CA ASP A 700 38.91 10.75 40.59
C ASP A 700 38.02 11.73 39.83
N ILE A 701 38.51 12.96 39.71
CA ILE A 701 37.86 14.04 38.95
C ILE A 701 38.71 14.52 37.76
N SER A 702 39.65 13.71 37.30
CA SER A 702 40.55 14.03 36.18
C SER A 702 39.80 14.33 34.88
N ALA A 703 38.65 13.69 34.66
CA ALA A 703 37.79 13.90 33.51
C ALA A 703 37.29 15.34 33.35
N LEU A 704 37.22 16.11 34.45
CA LEU A 704 36.72 17.49 34.43
C LEU A 704 37.67 18.48 33.75
N LYS A 705 38.95 18.14 33.59
CA LYS A 705 40.00 19.04 33.08
C LYS A 705 39.68 19.66 31.71
N THR A 706 38.84 19.02 30.91
CA THR A 706 38.46 19.48 29.56
C THR A 706 37.25 20.44 29.55
N LEU A 707 36.52 20.56 30.66
CA LEU A 707 35.24 21.27 30.75
C LEU A 707 35.41 22.77 31.04
N ASN A 708 36.26 23.44 30.25
CA ASN A 708 36.72 24.81 30.52
C ASN A 708 35.61 25.89 30.48
N ASN A 709 34.41 25.56 29.99
CA ASN A 709 33.26 26.46 29.95
C ASN A 709 32.46 26.49 31.26
N LEU A 710 32.81 25.65 32.24
CA LEU A 710 32.13 25.62 33.53
C LEU A 710 32.26 26.97 34.26
N THR A 711 31.11 27.47 34.72
CA THR A 711 30.99 28.64 35.59
C THR A 711 30.50 28.28 36.99
N LEU A 712 29.80 27.15 37.12
CA LEU A 712 29.36 26.56 38.37
C LEU A 712 29.71 25.07 38.39
N LEU A 713 30.45 24.66 39.43
CA LEU A 713 30.77 23.27 39.70
C LEU A 713 30.47 22.93 41.16
N SER A 714 29.66 21.90 41.39
CA SER A 714 29.33 21.41 42.72
C SER A 714 29.72 19.94 42.84
N LEU A 715 30.59 19.64 43.81
CA LEU A 715 31.19 18.32 44.07
C LEU A 715 31.13 17.96 45.57
N SER A 716 30.21 18.58 46.31
CA SER A 716 30.10 18.44 47.74
C SER A 716 29.66 17.02 48.15
N ASN A 717 30.06 16.56 49.33
CA ASN A 717 29.71 15.23 49.84
C ASN A 717 30.18 14.10 48.88
N ASN A 718 31.49 14.05 48.63
CA ASN A 718 32.15 12.99 47.86
C ASN A 718 33.37 12.47 48.65
N GLU A 719 34.24 11.69 48.01
CA GLU A 719 35.48 11.14 48.58
C GLU A 719 36.73 11.75 47.90
N ILE A 720 36.66 13.00 47.43
CA ILE A 720 37.72 13.67 46.66
C ILE A 720 38.87 14.10 47.59
N ASN A 721 40.10 13.81 47.19
CA ASN A 721 41.32 14.26 47.87
C ASN A 721 42.30 15.01 46.94
N ASP A 722 42.19 14.84 45.62
CA ASP A 722 43.03 15.49 44.61
C ASP A 722 42.15 16.40 43.71
N VAL A 723 42.49 17.68 43.69
CA VAL A 723 41.83 18.72 42.88
C VAL A 723 42.73 19.28 41.78
N SER A 724 43.85 18.62 41.48
CA SER A 724 44.82 19.05 40.46
C SER A 724 44.20 19.27 39.08
N SER A 725 43.17 18.51 38.72
CA SER A 725 42.45 18.63 37.46
C SER A 725 41.63 19.91 37.32
N LEU A 726 41.30 20.58 38.42
CA LEU A 726 40.48 21.79 38.39
C LEU A 726 41.27 23.02 37.91
N ASN A 727 42.60 22.97 37.89
CA ASN A 727 43.43 24.14 37.57
C ASN A 727 43.23 24.73 36.16
N THR A 728 42.58 24.00 35.25
CA THR A 728 42.23 24.46 33.90
C THR A 728 40.89 25.21 33.84
N LEU A 729 40.04 25.10 34.86
CA LEU A 729 38.66 25.60 34.87
C LEU A 729 38.56 27.08 35.23
N ILE A 730 39.37 27.91 34.59
CA ILE A 730 39.57 29.32 34.92
C ILE A 730 38.30 30.20 34.83
N ASN A 731 37.23 29.72 34.19
CA ASN A 731 35.94 30.41 34.07
C ASN A 731 35.00 30.18 35.26
N LEU A 732 35.39 29.33 36.23
CA LEU A 732 34.59 29.06 37.42
C LEU A 732 34.35 30.34 38.24
N LYS A 733 33.08 30.56 38.57
CA LYS A 733 32.62 31.61 39.49
C LYS A 733 32.13 31.03 40.81
N LYS A 734 31.60 29.80 40.78
CA LYS A 734 31.09 29.09 41.95
C LYS A 734 31.68 27.68 42.00
N LEU A 735 32.31 27.34 43.12
CA LEU A 735 32.87 26.03 43.36
C LEU A 735 32.48 25.54 44.75
N ALA A 736 31.88 24.34 44.81
CA ALA A 736 31.58 23.69 46.06
C ALA A 736 32.28 22.32 46.16
N LEU A 737 33.06 22.18 47.23
CA LEU A 737 33.91 21.02 47.53
C LEU A 737 33.78 20.62 49.02
N ASN A 738 32.76 21.13 49.72
CA ASN A 738 32.55 20.82 51.13
C ASN A 738 32.21 19.34 51.36
N ASN A 739 32.54 18.82 52.55
CA ASN A 739 32.38 17.41 52.91
C ASN A 739 33.14 16.48 51.92
N ASN A 740 34.45 16.64 51.85
CA ASN A 740 35.37 15.78 51.08
C ASN A 740 36.58 15.41 51.96
N ALA A 741 37.65 14.92 51.36
CA ALA A 741 38.89 14.53 52.04
C ALA A 741 40.10 15.40 51.60
N LEU A 742 39.86 16.69 51.30
CA LEU A 742 40.90 17.58 50.78
C LEU A 742 41.92 17.97 51.86
N THR A 743 43.19 17.89 51.49
CA THR A 743 44.33 18.40 52.30
C THR A 743 45.13 19.44 51.54
N ASP A 744 45.35 19.22 50.23
CA ASP A 744 46.01 20.13 49.30
C ASP A 744 44.97 20.80 48.39
N ILE A 745 44.99 22.14 48.37
CA ILE A 745 44.15 22.99 47.52
C ILE A 745 44.99 23.93 46.64
N SER A 746 46.27 23.60 46.42
CA SER A 746 47.22 24.39 45.65
C SER A 746 46.75 24.66 44.21
N ALA A 747 46.08 23.67 43.61
CA ALA A 747 45.52 23.73 42.27
C ALA A 747 44.44 24.82 42.07
N LEU A 748 43.81 25.29 43.15
CA LEU A 748 42.77 26.31 43.07
C LEU A 748 43.34 27.71 42.79
N ASN A 749 44.66 27.93 42.90
CA ASN A 749 45.28 29.24 42.74
C ASN A 749 45.13 29.86 41.34
N THR A 750 44.76 29.07 40.33
CA THR A 750 44.52 29.52 38.96
C THR A 750 43.09 30.02 38.74
N LEU A 751 42.17 29.73 39.65
CA LEU A 751 40.73 29.98 39.51
C LEU A 751 40.35 31.40 39.92
N THR A 752 41.04 32.40 39.37
CA THR A 752 40.97 33.80 39.82
C THR A 752 39.61 34.46 39.60
N ASN A 753 38.70 33.86 38.84
CA ASN A 753 37.32 34.31 38.64
C ASN A 753 36.33 33.84 39.72
N LEU A 754 36.79 33.00 40.68
CA LEU A 754 35.93 32.51 41.76
C LEU A 754 35.38 33.64 42.61
N GLN A 755 34.08 33.55 42.87
CA GLN A 755 33.31 34.46 43.72
C GLN A 755 32.75 33.74 44.95
N PHE A 756 32.40 32.46 44.80
CA PHE A 756 31.88 31.59 45.86
C PHE A 756 32.72 30.33 45.95
N LEU A 757 33.25 30.05 47.14
CA LEU A 757 34.05 28.87 47.42
C LEU A 757 33.63 28.20 48.73
N HIS A 758 33.12 26.98 48.62
CA HIS A 758 32.77 26.11 49.74
C HIS A 758 33.81 25.01 49.92
N LEU A 759 34.49 25.01 51.06
CA LEU A 759 35.54 24.06 51.44
C LEU A 759 35.33 23.52 52.87
N GLU A 760 34.14 23.71 53.44
CA GLU A 760 33.79 23.27 54.78
C GLU A 760 33.93 21.75 54.94
N ASN A 761 34.22 21.28 56.15
CA ASN A 761 34.33 19.85 56.48
C ASN A 761 35.33 19.11 55.56
N ASN A 762 36.57 19.57 55.56
CA ASN A 762 37.71 18.93 54.89
C ASN A 762 38.87 18.77 55.90
N GLN A 763 40.08 18.51 55.43
CA GLN A 763 41.29 18.35 56.25
C GLN A 763 42.37 19.38 55.88
N ILE A 764 41.94 20.56 55.41
CA ILE A 764 42.83 21.61 54.89
C ILE A 764 43.55 22.30 56.06
N SER A 765 44.86 22.47 55.93
CA SER A 765 45.69 23.22 56.88
C SER A 765 46.42 24.40 56.23
N ASP A 766 46.89 24.21 55.00
CA ASP A 766 47.52 25.26 54.19
C ASP A 766 46.49 25.89 53.23
N ILE A 767 46.27 27.19 53.39
CA ILE A 767 45.39 28.00 52.54
C ILE A 767 46.17 29.08 51.77
N SER A 768 47.49 28.94 51.64
CA SER A 768 48.36 29.89 50.94
C SER A 768 47.95 30.11 49.48
N SER A 769 47.39 29.09 48.83
CA SER A 769 46.93 29.12 47.44
C SER A 769 45.76 30.08 47.19
N LEU A 770 45.02 30.47 48.24
CA LEU A 770 43.85 31.35 48.11
C LEU A 770 44.23 32.82 47.90
N ASN A 771 45.48 33.22 48.15
CA ASN A 771 45.92 34.63 48.11
C ASN A 771 45.78 35.31 46.73
N LYS A 772 45.60 34.55 45.65
CA LYS A 772 45.38 35.06 44.28
C LYS A 772 43.91 35.24 43.91
N LEU A 773 42.98 34.74 44.73
CA LEU A 773 41.55 34.67 44.42
C LEU A 773 40.83 35.97 44.80
N ASN A 774 41.32 37.09 44.27
CA ASN A 774 40.88 38.43 44.65
C ASN A 774 39.39 38.72 44.38
N ASN A 775 38.73 37.92 43.54
CA ASN A 775 37.30 38.06 43.24
C ASN A 775 36.38 37.35 44.25
N LEU A 776 36.93 36.62 45.24
CA LEU A 776 36.13 35.93 46.24
C LEU A 776 35.31 36.93 47.05
N ALA A 777 34.00 36.70 47.07
CA ALA A 777 33.04 37.41 47.91
C ALA A 777 32.54 36.53 49.06
N TYR A 778 32.47 35.21 48.86
CA TYR A 778 31.97 34.24 49.83
C TYR A 778 32.97 33.09 49.95
N LEU A 779 33.53 32.93 51.15
CA LEU A 779 34.51 31.89 51.44
C LEU A 779 34.11 31.14 52.71
N TYR A 780 33.93 29.83 52.57
CA TYR A 780 33.53 28.96 53.66
C TYR A 780 34.58 27.88 53.89
N LEU A 781 35.17 27.89 55.09
CA LEU A 781 36.30 27.06 55.51
C LEU A 781 36.04 26.40 56.87
N THR A 782 34.78 26.38 57.33
CA THR A 782 34.38 25.79 58.61
C THR A 782 34.82 24.34 58.73
N ASN A 783 35.23 23.91 59.93
CA ASN A 783 35.60 22.53 60.22
C ASN A 783 36.74 22.01 59.32
N ASN A 784 37.92 22.61 59.50
CA ASN A 784 39.18 22.25 58.85
C ASN A 784 40.31 22.24 59.90
N GLN A 785 41.58 22.27 59.47
CA GLN A 785 42.75 22.26 60.34
C GLN A 785 43.62 23.52 60.22
N ILE A 786 43.01 24.65 59.80
CA ILE A 786 43.71 25.90 59.49
C ILE A 786 44.22 26.56 60.77
N ASN A 787 45.48 27.00 60.77
CA ASN A 787 46.06 27.78 61.87
C ASN A 787 46.57 29.16 61.42
N ASP A 788 47.04 29.28 60.17
CA ASP A 788 47.54 30.50 59.57
C ASP A 788 46.53 31.05 58.55
N VAL A 789 46.12 32.30 58.76
CA VAL A 789 45.19 33.03 57.90
C VAL A 789 45.86 34.19 57.17
N SER A 790 47.19 34.26 57.16
CA SER A 790 47.98 35.29 56.50
C SER A 790 47.62 35.49 55.03
N SER A 791 47.34 34.40 54.32
CA SER A 791 46.97 34.40 52.89
C SER A 791 45.63 35.09 52.61
N LEU A 792 44.78 35.27 53.62
CA LEU A 792 43.48 35.91 53.46
C LEU A 792 43.57 37.44 53.51
N GLY A 793 44.62 38.02 54.10
CA GLY A 793 44.71 39.46 54.39
C GLY A 793 44.76 40.40 53.17
N GLY A 794 44.81 39.86 51.95
CA GLY A 794 44.73 40.63 50.69
C GLY A 794 43.38 40.53 49.96
N LEU A 795 42.44 39.69 50.42
CA LEU A 795 41.21 39.37 49.71
C LEU A 795 40.11 40.41 49.98
N ASN A 796 40.35 41.66 49.57
CA ASN A 796 39.53 42.82 49.91
C ASN A 796 38.08 42.77 49.40
N ASN A 797 37.73 41.86 48.48
CA ASN A 797 36.35 41.69 48.01
C ASN A 797 35.51 40.76 48.89
N LEU A 798 36.12 40.12 49.91
CA LEU A 798 35.40 39.22 50.80
C LEU A 798 34.28 39.95 51.54
N ASN A 799 33.08 39.40 51.44
CA ASN A 799 31.88 39.85 52.12
C ASN A 799 31.51 38.92 53.29
N THR A 800 31.65 37.62 53.07
CA THR A 800 31.30 36.58 54.03
C THR A 800 32.46 35.60 54.17
N LEU A 801 32.92 35.39 55.40
CA LEU A 801 34.04 34.50 55.71
C LEU A 801 33.69 33.60 56.91
N TYR A 802 33.61 32.29 56.67
CA TYR A 802 33.32 31.31 57.71
C TYR A 802 34.56 30.48 58.01
N LEU A 803 35.08 30.60 59.23
CA LEU A 803 36.32 29.98 59.71
C LEU A 803 36.11 29.18 61.01
N SER A 804 34.85 28.95 61.41
CA SER A 804 34.54 28.24 62.64
C SER A 804 35.13 26.83 62.67
N SER A 805 35.43 26.31 63.87
CA SER A 805 35.99 24.96 64.07
C SER A 805 37.30 24.74 63.31
N ASN A 806 38.29 25.59 63.59
CA ASN A 806 39.66 25.50 63.06
C ASN A 806 40.67 25.58 64.24
N LYS A 807 41.95 25.80 63.94
CA LYS A 807 43.05 25.91 64.93
C LYS A 807 43.66 27.33 64.94
N ILE A 808 42.88 28.34 64.58
CA ILE A 808 43.37 29.72 64.39
C ILE A 808 43.62 30.37 65.75
N SER A 809 44.80 30.97 65.91
CA SER A 809 45.15 31.77 67.09
C SER A 809 45.51 33.22 66.73
N ASN A 810 46.13 33.45 65.57
CA ASN A 810 46.48 34.79 65.08
C ASN A 810 45.45 35.26 64.04
N VAL A 811 44.75 36.36 64.33
CA VAL A 811 43.74 36.96 63.46
C VAL A 811 44.15 38.33 62.91
N ASP A 812 45.38 38.79 63.16
CA ASP A 812 45.88 40.07 62.66
C ASP A 812 45.71 40.24 61.14
N PRO A 813 45.98 39.22 60.29
CA PRO A 813 45.79 39.34 58.86
C PRO A 813 44.34 39.64 58.45
N LEU A 814 43.34 39.30 59.27
CA LEU A 814 41.93 39.53 58.96
C LEU A 814 41.51 41.00 59.16
N LYS A 815 42.30 41.79 59.90
CA LYS A 815 41.99 43.20 60.21
C LYS A 815 41.98 44.09 58.96
N THR A 816 42.62 43.67 57.89
CA THR A 816 42.69 44.39 56.61
C THR A 816 41.42 44.24 55.76
N LEU A 817 40.54 43.28 56.07
CA LEU A 817 39.35 42.94 55.28
C LEU A 817 38.17 43.89 55.55
N SER A 818 38.34 45.17 55.22
CA SER A 818 37.38 46.24 55.56
C SER A 818 35.98 46.09 54.95
N ASN A 819 35.82 45.29 53.89
CA ASN A 819 34.54 45.05 53.22
C ASN A 819 33.74 43.88 53.79
N LEU A 820 34.30 43.18 54.78
CA LEU A 820 33.69 42.01 55.40
C LEU A 820 32.43 42.42 56.17
N LYS A 821 31.33 41.71 55.92
CA LYS A 821 30.03 41.91 56.58
C LYS A 821 29.72 40.83 57.60
N ILE A 822 30.16 39.59 57.34
CA ILE A 822 29.93 38.44 58.22
C ILE A 822 31.24 37.66 58.38
N LEU A 823 31.62 37.45 59.65
CA LEU A 823 32.79 36.66 60.04
C LEU A 823 32.39 35.65 61.12
N MET A 824 32.50 34.36 60.83
CA MET A 824 32.29 33.30 61.82
C MET A 824 33.63 32.70 62.24
N LEU A 825 33.96 32.78 63.52
CA LEU A 825 35.23 32.34 64.11
C LEU A 825 35.03 31.36 65.27
N SER A 826 33.80 30.92 65.53
CA SER A 826 33.50 30.05 66.67
C SER A 826 34.35 28.79 66.72
N SER A 827 34.67 28.32 67.93
CA SER A 827 35.50 27.12 68.12
C SER A 827 36.90 27.24 67.48
N ASN A 828 37.62 28.32 67.81
CA ASN A 828 39.05 28.53 67.50
C ASN A 828 39.84 28.88 68.79
N ASN A 829 41.16 29.04 68.68
CA ASN A 829 42.06 29.33 69.79
C ASN A 829 42.44 30.83 69.90
N ILE A 830 41.45 31.73 69.73
CA ILE A 830 41.67 33.18 69.64
C ILE A 830 41.58 33.82 71.03
N SER A 831 42.61 34.58 71.42
CA SER A 831 42.65 35.26 72.73
C SER A 831 41.59 36.38 72.83
N SER A 832 41.09 36.67 74.03
CA SER A 832 40.12 37.76 74.22
C SER A 832 40.65 39.13 73.79
N ALA A 833 41.98 39.35 73.87
CA ALA A 833 42.62 40.58 73.39
C ALA A 833 42.54 40.69 71.86
N ASP A 834 42.80 39.60 71.14
CA ASP A 834 42.71 39.56 69.69
C ASP A 834 41.27 39.68 69.19
N GLN A 835 40.32 39.07 69.91
CA GLN A 835 38.88 39.22 69.63
C GLN A 835 38.44 40.69 69.74
N ALA A 836 38.91 41.40 70.78
CA ALA A 836 38.63 42.82 70.96
C ALA A 836 39.26 43.67 69.85
N ALA A 837 40.54 43.42 69.53
CA ALA A 837 41.26 44.14 68.48
C ALA A 837 40.63 43.95 67.09
N LEU A 838 40.17 42.73 66.78
CA LEU A 838 39.49 42.42 65.52
C LEU A 838 38.12 43.14 65.43
N LYS A 839 37.36 43.19 66.53
CA LYS A 839 36.08 43.91 66.60
C LYS A 839 36.27 45.43 66.38
N THR A 840 37.36 46.01 66.89
CA THR A 840 37.69 47.42 66.66
C THR A 840 38.09 47.70 65.21
N ALA A 841 38.79 46.76 64.57
CA ALA A 841 39.22 46.91 63.17
C ALA A 841 38.07 46.76 62.17
N LEU A 842 37.15 45.82 62.41
CA LEU A 842 36.04 45.48 61.50
C LEU A 842 34.68 45.97 62.02
N GLN A 843 34.53 47.28 62.22
CA GLN A 843 33.36 47.87 62.90
C GLN A 843 32.02 47.62 62.19
N ASN A 844 32.05 47.39 60.88
CA ASN A 844 30.86 47.13 60.06
C ASN A 844 30.61 45.63 59.82
N CYS A 845 31.40 44.75 60.44
CA CYS A 845 31.29 43.30 60.32
C CYS A 845 30.56 42.71 61.53
N THR A 846 29.61 41.82 61.27
CA THR A 846 29.06 40.93 62.30
C THR A 846 30.06 39.81 62.55
N ILE A 847 30.66 39.80 63.75
CA ILE A 847 31.62 38.76 64.16
C ILE A 847 30.97 37.85 65.20
N ILE A 848 31.02 36.54 64.95
CA ILE A 848 30.51 35.49 65.84
C ILE A 848 31.69 34.64 66.31
N TYR A 849 31.91 34.58 67.63
CA TYR A 849 33.01 33.84 68.28
C TYR A 849 32.55 32.52 68.91
#